data_AF-A0A354TJS8-F1
#
_entry.id   AF-A0A354TJS8-F1
#
_cell.length_a   1.000
_cell.length_b   1.000
_cell.length_c   1.000
_cell.angle_alpha   90.00
_cell.angle_beta   90.00
_cell.angle_gamma   90.00
#
_symmetry.space_group_name_H-M   'P 1'
#
loop_
_entity.id
_entity.type
_entity.pdbx_description
1 polymer ?
#
loop_
_entity_poly.entity_id
_entity_poly.type
_entity_poly.pdbx_seq_one_letter_code
_entity_poly.pdbx_strand_id
1 'polypeptide(L)'
;MTLPAAELPPLDLFRDKEVVETFASIPVQESGRIKPLENVASYRLLRFRARRSIWLTDNGEMDDGKPLVDPATQKPITKEGGKLVKLSATEWLLMSWFRPDIAKTVPLFKVDNSSAIEELGLKAKAKRDQYSFTEIEPARQTLMEKMAEYREIQAKKQTPEQRMIVQLAANFLDYEMITGHFDFIRSPVGAKPEGLPAGIEQPIRLSKSLNVLANAVRTSGGPPMQIPWFREFGKGALGAMMSGNAEQQLRLFPPAPQATDVWHGPGEIIFGTINGDKEVAAEQLAWLALYEDVYLALPDAAKFKAASKALLSKIQDAAKQRGEAQFVALERHSMKADYFFYAQWIFLVGFIAVALTWISPGSRFDKLAKISAWLLLGMATTLSVVGVVIRCIIMQRPPITTLYETILFIGASVALFGLIAEWITKRGLGLLVAAVGGTACMFLAIQFEASEATDTLQQLQAVLITNFWLSTHVPMINLGYAACMVAALISMIYFMQRLLGKIGPKSDEGRFLTRVAYGFIAAGLFLSLVGTVLGGIWANYSWGRFWGWDPKENGALMIVLMCLVILHARMGGYIREIGLHCCNLILGCIVIFSWFGVNQLGVGLHAYGFTDGIWPKIYGYWLSQGALLIYGLFLSWSDRRTQFPEAAEEVKGAESPVG
;
A
#
# COMPACT_ATOMS: atom_id res chain seq x y z
N MET A 1 -6.47 12.39 36.18
CA MET A 1 -6.32 11.28 37.13
C MET A 1 -5.59 10.14 36.44
N THR A 2 -4.26 10.07 36.54
CA THR A 2 -3.54 8.85 36.16
C THR A 2 -3.91 7.78 37.17
N LEU A 3 -4.56 6.70 36.72
CA LEU A 3 -4.81 5.53 37.57
C LEU A 3 -3.47 5.13 38.22
N PRO A 4 -3.43 4.88 39.54
CA PRO A 4 -2.29 4.28 40.19
C PRO A 4 -1.86 3.02 39.43
N ALA A 5 -0.57 2.68 39.45
CA ALA A 5 -0.04 1.50 38.75
C ALA A 5 -0.80 0.19 39.09
N ALA A 6 -1.38 0.10 40.29
CA ALA A 6 -2.21 -1.04 40.75
C ALA A 6 -3.65 -1.06 40.22
N GLU A 7 -4.15 0.03 39.65
CA GLU A 7 -5.50 0.16 39.06
C GLU A 7 -5.48 0.15 37.52
N LEU A 8 -4.29 0.05 36.91
CA LEU A 8 -4.17 -0.09 35.48
C LEU A 8 -4.70 -1.46 35.02
N PRO A 9 -5.51 -1.52 33.96
CA PRO A 9 -6.11 -2.76 33.51
C PRO A 9 -5.05 -3.78 33.06
N PRO A 10 -5.30 -5.09 33.30
CA PRO A 10 -4.41 -6.13 32.82
C PRO A 10 -4.43 -6.14 31.29
N LEU A 11 -3.28 -6.42 30.67
CA LEU A 11 -3.20 -6.51 29.21
C LEU A 11 -4.12 -7.56 28.60
N ASP A 12 -4.49 -8.59 29.35
CA ASP A 12 -5.43 -9.62 28.90
C ASP A 12 -6.79 -9.05 28.49
N LEU A 13 -7.21 -7.92 29.08
CA LEU A 13 -8.44 -7.23 28.69
C LEU A 13 -8.39 -6.78 27.22
N PHE A 14 -7.25 -6.26 26.77
CA PHE A 14 -7.08 -5.76 25.39
C PHE A 14 -6.85 -6.87 24.38
N ARG A 15 -6.67 -8.10 24.85
CA ARG A 15 -6.52 -9.33 24.07
C ARG A 15 -7.77 -10.20 24.09
N ASP A 16 -8.75 -9.82 24.91
CA ASP A 16 -10.06 -10.46 24.92
C ASP A 16 -10.69 -10.33 23.53
N LYS A 17 -11.13 -11.46 22.98
CA LYS A 17 -11.60 -11.55 21.60
C LYS A 17 -12.81 -10.66 21.34
N GLU A 18 -13.68 -10.47 22.33
CA GLU A 18 -14.85 -9.61 22.24
C GLU A 18 -14.45 -8.13 22.21
N VAL A 19 -13.49 -7.73 23.05
CA VAL A 19 -12.95 -6.37 23.06
C VAL A 19 -12.28 -6.06 21.72
N VAL A 20 -11.36 -6.92 21.27
CA VAL A 20 -10.63 -6.74 20.02
C VAL A 20 -11.59 -6.63 18.84
N GLU A 21 -12.59 -7.53 18.76
CA GLU A 21 -13.58 -7.51 17.68
C GLU A 21 -14.48 -6.27 17.72
N THR A 22 -14.85 -5.80 18.92
CA THR A 22 -15.63 -4.57 19.10
C THR A 22 -14.86 -3.38 18.51
N PHE A 23 -13.63 -3.14 18.95
CA PHE A 23 -12.82 -2.02 18.45
C PHE A 23 -12.42 -2.17 16.98
N ALA A 24 -12.03 -3.37 16.53
CA ALA A 24 -11.70 -3.64 15.14
C ALA A 24 -12.84 -3.27 14.17
N SER A 25 -14.09 -3.40 14.62
CA SER A 25 -15.29 -3.13 13.83
C SER A 25 -15.80 -1.68 13.88
N ILE A 26 -15.20 -0.82 14.72
CA ILE A 26 -15.58 0.60 14.79
C ILE A 26 -15.27 1.25 13.42
N PRO A 27 -16.28 1.81 12.73
CA PRO A 27 -16.01 2.60 11.54
C PRO A 27 -15.40 3.94 11.96
N VAL A 28 -14.39 4.38 11.22
CA VAL A 28 -13.68 5.64 11.44
C VAL A 28 -13.42 6.32 10.11
N GLN A 29 -13.31 7.65 10.12
CA GLN A 29 -12.90 8.42 8.95
C GLN A 29 -11.43 8.83 9.08
N GLU A 30 -10.64 8.51 8.06
CA GLU A 30 -9.26 8.97 7.91
C GLU A 30 -8.95 9.05 6.41
N SER A 31 -8.30 10.13 5.96
CA SER A 31 -8.06 10.45 4.55
C SER A 31 -9.35 10.52 3.74
N GLY A 32 -10.39 11.11 4.34
CA GLY A 32 -11.71 11.31 3.74
C GLY A 32 -12.58 10.06 3.59
N ARG A 33 -12.05 8.85 3.87
CA ARG A 33 -12.74 7.57 3.68
C ARG A 33 -13.18 6.96 5.01
N ILE A 34 -14.38 6.38 5.04
CA ILE A 34 -14.84 5.54 6.15
C ILE A 34 -14.28 4.12 6.00
N LYS A 35 -13.64 3.62 7.05
CA LYS A 35 -12.97 2.32 7.10
C LYS A 35 -13.02 1.73 8.51
N PRO A 36 -12.81 0.42 8.70
CA PRO A 36 -12.70 -0.16 10.03
C PRO A 36 -11.44 0.34 10.74
N LEU A 37 -11.51 0.53 12.06
CA LEU A 37 -10.35 0.89 12.90
C LEU A 37 -9.21 -0.14 12.78
N GLU A 38 -9.52 -1.41 12.51
CA GLU A 38 -8.54 -2.46 12.21
C GLU A 38 -7.63 -2.10 11.01
N ASN A 39 -8.15 -1.41 9.99
CA ASN A 39 -7.35 -0.94 8.84
C ASN A 39 -6.34 0.12 9.30
N VAL A 40 -6.81 1.14 10.04
CA VAL A 40 -5.95 2.21 10.58
C VAL A 40 -4.84 1.63 11.45
N ALA A 41 -5.20 0.73 12.38
CA ALA A 41 -4.23 0.05 13.23
C ALA A 41 -3.20 -0.73 12.42
N SER A 42 -3.65 -1.51 11.43
CA SER A 42 -2.80 -2.36 10.59
C SER A 42 -1.77 -1.57 9.80
N TYR A 43 -2.16 -0.46 9.17
CA TYR A 43 -1.26 0.35 8.37
C TYR A 43 -0.33 1.23 9.22
N ARG A 44 -0.78 1.73 10.38
CA ARG A 44 0.12 2.43 11.32
C ARG A 44 1.20 1.50 11.85
N LEU A 45 0.83 0.27 12.25
CA LEU A 45 1.82 -0.72 12.71
C LEU A 45 2.76 -1.16 11.58
N LEU A 46 2.24 -1.34 10.35
CA LEU A 46 3.06 -1.59 9.17
C LEU A 46 4.06 -0.46 8.92
N ARG A 47 3.64 0.80 9.04
CA ARG A 47 4.49 1.98 8.86
C ARG A 47 5.61 2.06 9.89
N PHE A 48 5.32 1.76 11.16
CA PHE A 48 6.32 1.83 12.22
C PHE A 48 7.30 0.66 12.14
N ARG A 49 6.78 -0.56 11.96
CA ARG A 49 7.53 -1.81 12.21
C ARG A 49 7.83 -2.63 10.95
N ALA A 50 7.30 -2.24 9.79
CA ALA A 50 7.28 -3.04 8.57
C ALA A 50 6.55 -4.40 8.71
N ARG A 51 5.70 -4.56 9.74
CA ARG A 51 4.88 -5.75 10.01
C ARG A 51 3.51 -5.32 10.55
N ARG A 52 2.47 -6.12 10.31
CA ARG A 52 1.10 -5.90 10.84
C ARG A 52 0.84 -6.58 12.19
N SER A 53 1.88 -7.11 12.82
CA SER A 53 1.77 -7.78 14.11
C SER A 53 3.09 -7.73 14.88
N ILE A 54 3.00 -7.94 16.18
CA ILE A 54 4.16 -8.11 17.07
C ILE A 54 4.14 -9.56 17.55
N TRP A 55 5.26 -10.25 17.41
CA TRP A 55 5.42 -11.61 17.91
C TRP A 55 6.08 -11.58 19.29
N LEU A 56 5.54 -12.37 20.20
CA LEU A 56 6.07 -12.61 21.55
C LEU A 56 6.31 -14.11 21.70
N THR A 57 7.50 -14.49 22.19
CA THR A 57 7.84 -15.88 22.55
C THR A 57 7.07 -16.34 23.78
N ASP A 58 7.13 -17.64 24.07
CA ASP A 58 6.49 -18.24 25.25
C ASP A 58 7.00 -17.64 26.58
N ASN A 59 8.22 -17.11 26.58
CA ASN A 59 8.84 -16.43 27.71
C ASN A 59 8.48 -14.93 27.78
N GLY A 60 7.62 -14.45 26.87
CA GLY A 60 7.25 -13.04 26.74
C GLY A 60 8.31 -12.20 26.03
N GLU A 61 9.31 -12.82 25.39
CA GLU A 61 10.35 -12.10 24.65
C GLU A 61 9.82 -11.60 23.30
N MET A 62 10.12 -10.37 22.97
CA MET A 62 9.81 -9.76 21.67
C MET A 62 10.76 -10.29 20.59
N ASP A 63 10.54 -9.87 19.33
CA ASP A 63 11.38 -10.28 18.18
C ASP A 63 12.90 -9.97 18.35
N ASP A 64 13.28 -9.15 19.34
CA ASP A 64 14.66 -8.82 19.70
C ASP A 64 15.22 -9.63 20.89
N GLY A 65 14.46 -10.61 21.39
CA GLY A 65 14.83 -11.46 22.52
C GLY A 65 14.64 -10.82 23.90
N LYS A 66 14.06 -9.62 24.00
CA LYS A 66 13.81 -8.96 25.29
C LYS A 66 12.39 -9.23 25.80
N PRO A 67 12.20 -9.56 27.08
CA PRO A 67 10.87 -9.72 27.65
C PRO A 67 10.10 -8.40 27.61
N LEU A 68 8.85 -8.43 27.16
CA LEU A 68 7.93 -7.32 27.34
C LEU A 68 7.47 -7.35 28.80
N VAL A 69 7.96 -6.41 29.62
CA VAL A 69 7.68 -6.36 31.06
C VAL A 69 6.63 -5.30 31.33
N ASP A 70 5.65 -5.61 32.18
CA ASP A 70 4.71 -4.59 32.66
C ASP A 70 5.44 -3.69 33.67
N PRO A 71 5.65 -2.40 33.40
CA PRO A 71 6.38 -1.50 34.29
C PRO A 71 5.77 -1.40 35.70
N ALA A 72 4.44 -1.57 35.82
CA ALA A 72 3.74 -1.50 37.09
C ALA A 72 4.01 -2.70 37.99
N THR A 73 4.10 -3.90 37.41
CA THR A 73 4.24 -5.15 38.18
C THR A 73 5.65 -5.73 38.14
N GLN A 74 6.50 -5.22 37.24
CA GLN A 74 7.83 -5.75 36.91
C GLN A 74 7.81 -7.23 36.49
N LYS A 75 6.63 -7.76 36.12
CA LYS A 75 6.47 -9.13 35.62
C LYS A 75 6.54 -9.12 34.09
N PRO A 76 7.23 -10.09 33.48
CA PRO A 76 7.13 -10.29 32.04
C PRO A 76 5.68 -10.63 31.70
N ILE A 77 5.18 -10.01 30.63
CA ILE A 77 3.87 -10.25 30.04
C ILE A 77 3.95 -11.60 29.33
N THR A 78 3.87 -12.63 30.16
CA THR A 78 3.73 -14.03 29.78
C THR A 78 2.25 -14.37 29.83
N LYS A 79 1.82 -15.36 29.04
CA LYS A 79 0.51 -15.98 29.25
C LYS A 79 0.70 -17.28 30.02
N GLU A 80 -0.24 -17.60 30.89
CA GLU A 80 -0.52 -19.00 31.22
C GLU A 80 -0.91 -19.77 29.94
N GLY A 81 -0.09 -20.76 29.55
CA GLY A 81 -0.44 -21.72 28.49
C GLY A 81 0.56 -21.95 27.34
N GLY A 82 1.78 -21.43 27.39
CA GLY A 82 2.93 -21.95 26.62
C GLY A 82 2.82 -22.02 25.08
N LYS A 83 2.16 -21.06 24.42
CA LYS A 83 2.22 -20.88 22.95
C LYS A 83 2.47 -19.43 22.54
N LEU A 84 3.32 -19.25 21.52
CA LEU A 84 3.69 -17.98 20.86
C LEU A 84 2.48 -17.05 20.73
N VAL A 85 2.60 -15.83 21.27
CA VAL A 85 1.54 -14.82 21.23
C VAL A 85 1.82 -13.84 20.10
N LYS A 86 0.93 -13.83 19.11
CA LYS A 86 0.87 -12.80 18.08
C LYS A 86 -0.05 -11.68 18.56
N LEU A 87 0.49 -10.50 18.86
CA LEU A 87 -0.31 -9.29 19.02
C LEU A 87 -0.69 -8.77 17.63
N SER A 88 -1.99 -8.79 17.35
CA SER A 88 -2.59 -8.14 16.18
C SER A 88 -2.42 -6.62 16.25
N ALA A 89 -2.64 -5.95 15.13
CA ALA A 89 -2.57 -4.50 15.07
C ALA A 89 -3.61 -3.81 15.97
N THR A 90 -4.82 -4.36 16.08
CA THR A 90 -5.84 -3.82 16.98
C THR A 90 -5.44 -3.98 18.45
N GLU A 91 -4.92 -5.15 18.86
CA GLU A 91 -4.40 -5.35 20.22
C GLU A 91 -3.27 -4.36 20.54
N TRP A 92 -2.36 -4.13 19.58
CA TRP A 92 -1.31 -3.11 19.70
C TRP A 92 -1.90 -1.70 19.89
N LEU A 93 -2.89 -1.31 19.07
CA LEU A 93 -3.49 0.01 19.17
C LEU A 93 -4.19 0.22 20.53
N LEU A 94 -4.92 -0.79 21.01
CA LEU A 94 -5.58 -0.77 22.32
C LEU A 94 -4.55 -0.64 23.45
N MET A 95 -3.46 -1.41 23.38
CA MET A 95 -2.33 -1.26 24.30
C MET A 95 -1.75 0.15 24.23
N SER A 96 -1.53 0.74 23.05
CA SER A 96 -1.03 2.11 22.91
C SER A 96 -2.00 3.16 23.47
N TRP A 97 -3.30 2.95 23.35
CA TRP A 97 -4.33 3.87 23.86
C TRP A 97 -4.53 3.79 25.38
N PHE A 98 -4.55 2.59 25.94
CA PHE A 98 -4.97 2.36 27.32
C PHE A 98 -3.83 1.96 28.27
N ARG A 99 -2.72 1.44 27.75
CA ARG A 99 -1.48 1.12 28.47
C ARG A 99 -0.24 1.70 27.76
N PRO A 100 -0.19 3.04 27.57
CA PRO A 100 0.93 3.70 26.91
C PRO A 100 2.27 3.49 27.64
N ASP A 101 2.21 3.23 28.95
CA ASP A 101 3.35 2.87 29.80
C ASP A 101 4.06 1.61 29.29
N ILE A 102 3.31 0.60 28.87
CA ILE A 102 3.85 -0.61 28.24
C ILE A 102 4.19 -0.30 26.77
N ALA A 103 3.25 0.31 26.04
CA ALA A 103 3.37 0.48 24.61
C ALA A 103 4.61 1.28 24.17
N LYS A 104 5.07 2.24 24.98
CA LYS A 104 6.27 3.03 24.70
C LYS A 104 7.58 2.22 24.79
N THR A 105 7.58 1.10 25.51
CA THR A 105 8.75 0.21 25.64
C THR A 105 8.89 -0.77 24.46
N VAL A 106 7.85 -0.92 23.65
CA VAL A 106 7.85 -1.84 22.51
C VAL A 106 8.77 -1.30 21.41
N PRO A 107 9.73 -2.10 20.89
CA PRO A 107 10.56 -1.73 19.76
C PRO A 107 9.72 -1.72 18.48
N LEU A 108 9.34 -0.52 18.06
CA LEU A 108 8.48 -0.31 16.90
C LEU A 108 9.25 0.29 15.74
N PHE A 109 10.09 1.29 16.00
CA PHE A 109 10.71 2.09 14.95
C PHE A 109 11.87 1.34 14.32
N LYS A 110 11.63 0.84 13.11
CA LYS A 110 12.67 0.22 12.30
C LYS A 110 13.62 1.28 11.76
N VAL A 111 14.91 1.09 12.01
CA VAL A 111 15.99 1.96 11.49
C VAL A 111 16.97 1.11 10.69
N ASP A 112 17.11 1.42 9.40
CA ASP A 112 17.92 0.63 8.47
C ASP A 112 19.42 1.00 8.46
N ASN A 113 19.79 2.14 9.06
CA ASN A 113 21.18 2.61 9.15
C ASN A 113 21.48 3.19 10.54
N SER A 114 22.47 2.63 11.24
CA SER A 114 22.90 3.06 12.58
C SER A 114 23.40 4.51 12.63
N SER A 115 23.93 5.03 11.52
CA SER A 115 24.43 6.42 11.48
C SER A 115 23.32 7.44 11.75
N ALA A 116 22.07 7.13 11.39
CA ALA A 116 20.92 8.00 11.67
C ALA A 116 20.64 8.10 13.18
N ILE A 117 20.98 7.08 13.97
CA ILE A 117 20.81 7.08 15.43
C ILE A 117 21.99 7.77 16.10
N GLU A 118 23.20 7.55 15.60
CA GLU A 118 24.41 8.22 16.07
C GLU A 118 24.33 9.74 15.85
N GLU A 119 23.77 10.19 14.72
CA GLU A 119 23.55 11.62 14.44
C GLU A 119 22.56 12.29 15.42
N LEU A 120 21.65 11.50 15.99
CA LEU A 120 20.74 11.97 17.05
C LEU A 120 21.40 12.00 18.43
N GLY A 121 22.68 11.64 18.54
CA GLY A 121 23.41 11.56 19.80
C GLY A 121 23.06 10.33 20.64
N LEU A 122 22.41 9.32 20.04
CA LEU A 122 22.03 8.08 20.69
C LEU A 122 23.04 6.96 20.39
N LYS A 123 23.12 5.98 21.30
CA LYS A 123 23.96 4.80 21.08
C LYS A 123 23.26 3.82 20.14
N ALA A 124 23.83 3.62 18.95
CA ALA A 124 23.34 2.61 18.03
C ALA A 124 23.54 1.18 18.58
N LYS A 125 22.57 0.30 18.25
CA LYS A 125 22.62 -1.13 18.56
C LYS A 125 23.38 -1.89 17.47
N ALA A 126 22.67 -2.30 16.41
CA ALA A 126 23.22 -2.92 15.21
C ALA A 126 23.05 -1.99 13.99
N LYS A 127 23.67 -2.37 12.86
CA LYS A 127 23.56 -1.63 11.58
C LYS A 127 22.11 -1.38 11.16
N ARG A 128 21.24 -2.36 11.38
CA ARG A 128 19.79 -2.30 11.15
C ARG A 128 19.10 -2.92 12.36
N ASP A 129 18.24 -2.17 13.02
CA ASP A 129 17.58 -2.60 14.25
C ASP A 129 16.24 -1.88 14.48
N GLN A 130 15.51 -2.27 15.52
CA GLN A 130 14.30 -1.61 15.99
C GLN A 130 14.56 -0.84 17.30
N TYR A 131 13.94 0.32 17.42
CA TYR A 131 14.03 1.18 18.59
C TYR A 131 12.63 1.42 19.17
N SER A 132 12.54 1.42 20.49
CA SER A 132 11.33 1.77 21.23
C SER A 132 11.18 3.29 21.32
N PHE A 133 9.98 3.75 21.71
CA PHE A 133 9.76 5.17 21.95
C PHE A 133 10.68 5.69 23.06
N THR A 134 10.80 4.94 24.16
CA THR A 134 11.66 5.30 25.30
C THR A 134 13.14 5.39 24.97
N GLU A 135 13.61 4.66 23.94
CA GLU A 135 15.01 4.74 23.49
C GLU A 135 15.29 5.98 22.64
N ILE A 136 14.28 6.52 21.93
CA ILE A 136 14.42 7.69 21.06
C ILE A 136 14.06 8.99 21.79
N GLU A 137 13.12 8.93 22.74
CA GLU A 137 12.59 10.07 23.49
C GLU A 137 13.67 11.02 24.04
N PRO A 138 14.83 10.56 24.57
CA PRO A 138 15.89 11.48 25.01
C PRO A 138 16.44 12.39 23.90
N ALA A 139 16.41 11.95 22.64
CA ALA A 139 16.84 12.72 21.48
C ALA A 139 15.68 13.42 20.76
N ARG A 140 14.48 13.49 21.36
CA ARG A 140 13.28 14.08 20.75
C ARG A 140 13.53 15.49 20.22
N GLN A 141 14.19 16.35 20.98
CA GLN A 141 14.46 17.73 20.55
C GLN A 141 15.34 17.77 19.30
N THR A 142 16.50 17.10 19.36
CA THR A 142 17.43 16.99 18.22
C THR A 142 16.75 16.36 17.00
N LEU A 143 15.92 15.34 17.20
CA LEU A 143 15.15 14.69 16.13
C LEU A 143 14.21 15.68 15.43
N MET A 144 13.52 16.56 16.17
CA MET A 144 12.65 17.58 15.60
C MET A 144 13.43 18.69 14.89
N GLU A 145 14.56 19.13 15.44
CA GLU A 145 15.44 20.13 14.81
C GLU A 145 15.97 19.62 13.47
N LYS A 146 16.49 18.38 13.44
CA LYS A 146 16.98 17.72 12.22
C LYS A 146 15.87 17.50 11.19
N MET A 147 14.68 17.11 11.64
CA MET A 147 13.51 16.98 10.77
C MET A 147 13.15 18.31 10.10
N ALA A 148 13.19 19.42 10.83
CA ALA A 148 12.95 20.75 10.28
C ALA A 148 14.03 21.13 9.26
N GLU A 149 15.31 20.96 9.61
CA GLU A 149 16.45 21.22 8.72
C GLU A 149 16.35 20.44 7.40
N TYR A 150 16.08 19.14 7.46
CA TYR A 150 16.09 18.29 6.27
C TYR A 150 14.85 18.44 5.40
N ARG A 151 13.70 18.85 5.96
CA ARG A 151 12.49 19.12 5.17
C ARG A 151 12.65 20.31 4.23
N GLU A 152 13.54 21.25 4.54
CA GLU A 152 13.91 22.35 3.63
C GLU A 152 14.66 21.84 2.38
N ILE A 153 15.29 20.66 2.47
CA ILE A 153 15.95 20.01 1.33
C ILE A 153 14.88 19.28 0.51
N GLN A 154 14.85 19.55 -0.80
CA GLN A 154 13.99 18.81 -1.72
C GLN A 154 14.18 17.29 -1.55
N ALA A 155 13.10 16.52 -1.37
CA ALA A 155 13.16 15.08 -1.05
C ALA A 155 14.07 14.26 -1.99
N LYS A 156 14.12 14.60 -3.29
CA LYS A 156 14.98 13.94 -4.29
C LYS A 156 16.49 14.19 -4.08
N LYS A 157 16.86 15.24 -3.35
CA LYS A 157 18.25 15.62 -3.03
C LYS A 157 18.68 15.19 -1.63
N GLN A 158 17.75 14.71 -0.80
CA GLN A 158 18.08 14.24 0.54
C GLN A 158 18.89 12.93 0.46
N THR A 159 19.92 12.83 1.30
CA THR A 159 20.66 11.57 1.47
C THR A 159 19.74 10.49 2.05
N PRO A 160 20.07 9.20 1.90
CA PRO A 160 19.31 8.12 2.54
C PRO A 160 19.16 8.31 4.06
N GLU A 161 20.19 8.84 4.72
CA GLU A 161 20.21 9.11 6.16
C GLU A 161 19.25 10.25 6.53
N GLN A 162 19.27 11.35 5.78
CA GLN A 162 18.36 12.48 5.98
C GLN A 162 16.89 12.06 5.82
N ARG A 163 16.58 11.29 4.76
CA ARG A 163 15.24 10.72 4.55
C ARG A 163 14.82 9.82 5.72
N MET A 164 15.73 8.99 6.21
CA MET A 164 15.48 8.13 7.36
C MET A 164 15.16 8.94 8.63
N ILE A 165 15.92 10.01 8.92
CA ILE A 165 15.68 10.87 10.09
C ILE A 165 14.33 11.59 9.97
N VAL A 166 13.98 12.13 8.80
CA VAL A 166 12.67 12.76 8.55
C VAL A 166 11.53 11.75 8.75
N GLN A 167 11.68 10.54 8.24
CA GLN A 167 10.67 9.48 8.40
C GLN A 167 10.55 9.02 9.85
N LEU A 168 11.69 8.84 10.54
CA LEU A 168 11.73 8.47 11.95
C LEU A 168 11.05 9.52 12.82
N ALA A 169 11.33 10.80 12.59
CA ALA A 169 10.71 11.91 13.31
C ALA A 169 9.19 11.98 13.08
N ALA A 170 8.74 11.82 11.83
CA ALA A 170 7.31 11.77 11.51
C ALA A 170 6.61 10.58 12.19
N ASN A 171 7.23 9.40 12.18
CA ASN A 171 6.71 8.20 12.84
C ASN A 171 6.69 8.37 14.37
N PHE A 172 7.72 8.98 14.94
CA PHE A 172 7.84 9.25 16.37
C PHE A 172 6.72 10.20 16.83
N LEU A 173 6.47 11.30 16.12
CA LEU A 173 5.39 12.23 16.41
C LEU A 173 4.00 11.59 16.29
N ASP A 174 3.78 10.79 15.25
CA ASP A 174 2.49 10.10 15.07
C ASP A 174 2.25 9.11 16.23
N TYR A 175 3.28 8.37 16.65
CA TYR A 175 3.17 7.47 17.79
C TYR A 175 3.03 8.19 19.13
N GLU A 176 3.66 9.36 19.29
CA GLU A 176 3.42 10.26 20.43
C GLU A 176 1.93 10.63 20.51
N MET A 177 1.31 10.99 19.37
CA MET A 177 -0.12 11.29 19.32
C MET A 177 -1.00 10.06 19.59
N ILE A 178 -0.65 8.87 19.07
CA ILE A 178 -1.38 7.63 19.36
C ILE A 178 -1.34 7.31 20.86
N THR A 179 -0.15 7.34 21.46
CA THR A 179 0.01 7.04 22.90
C THR A 179 -0.57 8.14 23.78
N GLY A 180 -0.68 9.37 23.27
CA GLY A 180 -1.37 10.48 23.93
C GLY A 180 -2.86 10.58 23.65
N HIS A 181 -3.46 9.67 22.87
CA HIS A 181 -4.82 9.86 22.37
C HIS A 181 -5.88 10.07 23.46
N PHE A 182 -5.73 9.39 24.60
CA PHE A 182 -6.62 9.50 25.75
C PHE A 182 -6.13 10.46 26.83
N ASP A 183 -5.02 11.19 26.66
CA ASP A 183 -4.46 12.06 27.70
C ASP A 183 -5.41 13.17 28.15
N PHE A 184 -6.28 13.64 27.25
CA PHE A 184 -7.36 14.57 27.59
C PHE A 184 -8.37 13.98 28.60
N ILE A 185 -8.37 12.66 28.81
CA ILE A 185 -9.17 11.96 29.82
C ILE A 185 -8.27 11.54 31.00
N ARG A 186 -7.08 10.96 30.73
CA ARG A 186 -6.16 10.48 31.80
C ARG A 186 -5.65 11.63 32.65
N SER A 187 -5.29 12.76 32.04
CA SER A 187 -4.66 13.88 32.71
C SER A 187 -4.99 15.20 31.98
N PRO A 188 -6.28 15.60 31.94
CA PRO A 188 -6.77 16.74 31.14
C PRO A 188 -6.03 18.06 31.40
N VAL A 189 -5.43 18.26 32.58
CA VAL A 189 -4.75 19.50 32.97
C VAL A 189 -3.46 19.22 33.76
N GLY A 190 -2.89 18.02 33.57
CA GLY A 190 -1.74 17.58 34.37
C GLY A 190 -2.09 17.16 35.81
N ALA A 191 -1.07 16.84 36.60
CA ALA A 191 -1.21 16.30 37.95
C ALA A 191 -1.48 17.36 39.03
N LYS A 192 -1.05 18.62 38.81
CA LYS A 192 -1.23 19.74 39.75
C LYS A 192 -1.65 20.99 38.96
N PRO A 193 -2.94 21.12 38.62
CA PRO A 193 -3.39 22.23 37.82
C PRO A 193 -3.45 23.52 38.65
N GLU A 194 -2.71 24.54 38.21
CA GLU A 194 -2.70 25.86 38.84
C GLU A 194 -3.69 26.80 38.13
N GLY A 195 -4.57 27.46 38.91
CA GLY A 195 -5.48 28.48 38.40
C GLY A 195 -6.69 27.96 37.61
N LEU A 196 -7.22 26.78 37.97
CA LEU A 196 -8.43 26.24 37.33
C LEU A 196 -9.64 27.18 37.48
N PRO A 197 -10.47 27.32 36.44
CA PRO A 197 -11.73 28.06 36.52
C PRO A 197 -12.68 27.51 37.61
N ALA A 198 -13.45 28.41 38.23
CA ALA A 198 -14.49 28.04 39.18
C ALA A 198 -15.56 27.16 38.52
N GLY A 199 -16.08 26.17 39.27
CA GLY A 199 -17.10 25.22 38.78
C GLY A 199 -16.54 23.95 38.11
N ILE A 200 -15.22 23.78 38.10
CA ILE A 200 -14.58 22.54 37.62
C ILE A 200 -14.24 21.64 38.81
N GLU A 201 -14.99 20.55 38.95
CA GLU A 201 -14.72 19.52 39.94
C GLU A 201 -13.66 18.53 39.46
N GLN A 202 -12.88 17.98 40.40
CA GLN A 202 -11.97 16.87 40.12
C GLN A 202 -12.64 15.53 40.49
N PRO A 203 -12.48 14.46 39.69
CA PRO A 203 -11.76 14.39 38.42
C PRO A 203 -12.47 15.14 37.29
N ILE A 204 -11.70 15.86 36.47
CA ILE A 204 -12.25 16.68 35.37
C ILE A 204 -12.81 15.76 34.28
N ARG A 205 -14.07 16.00 33.92
CA ARG A 205 -14.75 15.35 32.80
C ARG A 205 -15.04 16.40 31.73
N LEU A 206 -14.35 16.34 30.60
CA LEU A 206 -14.44 17.35 29.54
C LEU A 206 -15.83 17.42 28.93
N SER A 207 -16.56 16.31 28.79
CA SER A 207 -17.95 16.38 28.31
C SER A 207 -18.86 17.24 29.19
N LYS A 208 -18.47 17.53 30.45
CA LYS A 208 -19.19 18.44 31.37
C LYS A 208 -18.52 19.80 31.51
N SER A 209 -17.19 19.87 31.44
CA SER A 209 -16.43 21.09 31.75
C SER A 209 -15.89 21.84 30.53
N LEU A 210 -16.00 21.30 29.31
CA LEU A 210 -15.38 21.87 28.10
C LEU A 210 -15.87 23.30 27.80
N ASN A 211 -17.17 23.57 27.93
CA ASN A 211 -17.71 24.93 27.74
C ASN A 211 -17.17 25.91 28.80
N VAL A 212 -17.04 25.47 30.06
CA VAL A 212 -16.47 26.29 31.15
C VAL A 212 -15.00 26.61 30.88
N LEU A 213 -14.22 25.60 30.48
CA LEU A 213 -12.81 25.75 30.12
C LEU A 213 -12.63 26.69 28.90
N ALA A 214 -13.43 26.51 27.85
CA ALA A 214 -13.38 27.34 26.66
C ALA A 214 -13.75 28.80 26.99
N ASN A 215 -14.80 29.02 27.79
CA ASN A 215 -15.17 30.37 28.21
C ASN A 215 -14.06 31.03 29.03
N ALA A 216 -13.42 30.30 29.95
CA ALA A 216 -12.31 30.83 30.73
C ALA A 216 -11.14 31.30 29.84
N VAL A 217 -10.81 30.55 28.79
CA VAL A 217 -9.78 30.94 27.80
C VAL A 217 -10.19 32.17 27.01
N ARG A 218 -11.46 32.30 26.61
CA ARG A 218 -11.96 33.48 25.90
C ARG A 218 -11.88 34.74 26.78
N THR A 219 -12.20 34.60 28.06
CA THR A 219 -12.24 35.73 29.01
C THR A 219 -10.87 36.15 29.54
N SER A 220 -9.80 35.36 29.35
CA SER A 220 -8.48 35.69 29.90
C SER A 220 -7.74 36.83 29.18
N GLY A 221 -8.22 37.26 28.00
CA GLY A 221 -7.75 38.47 27.32
C GLY A 221 -6.30 38.44 26.78
N GLY A 222 -5.62 37.29 26.84
CA GLY A 222 -4.23 37.10 26.40
C GLY A 222 -3.99 35.73 25.77
N PRO A 223 -2.79 35.45 25.22
CA PRO A 223 -2.51 34.21 24.50
C PRO A 223 -2.76 32.98 25.40
N PRO A 224 -3.57 31.99 24.96
CA PRO A 224 -3.96 30.85 25.80
C PRO A 224 -2.78 30.09 26.42
N MET A 225 -1.64 30.00 25.70
CA MET A 225 -0.41 29.32 26.15
C MET A 225 0.27 29.95 27.39
N GLN A 226 -0.10 31.18 27.75
CA GLN A 226 0.38 31.84 28.97
C GLN A 226 -0.38 31.38 30.22
N ILE A 227 -1.58 30.81 30.06
CA ILE A 227 -2.39 30.31 31.17
C ILE A 227 -1.81 28.95 31.62
N PRO A 228 -1.39 28.79 32.90
CA PRO A 228 -0.70 27.58 33.37
C PRO A 228 -1.49 26.28 33.15
N TRP A 229 -2.75 26.22 33.58
CA TRP A 229 -3.60 25.04 33.36
C TRP A 229 -3.86 24.77 31.87
N PHE A 230 -3.99 25.81 31.05
CA PHE A 230 -4.25 25.66 29.62
C PHE A 230 -3.06 25.06 28.89
N ARG A 231 -1.83 25.42 29.29
CA ARG A 231 -0.62 24.84 28.69
C ARG A 231 -0.58 23.33 28.86
N GLU A 232 -0.89 22.85 30.06
CA GLU A 232 -0.97 21.41 30.33
C GLU A 232 -2.19 20.77 29.65
N PHE A 233 -3.31 21.49 29.59
CA PHE A 233 -4.47 21.08 28.81
C PHE A 233 -4.16 20.88 27.33
N GLY A 234 -3.51 21.85 26.70
CA GLY A 234 -3.12 21.78 25.29
C GLY A 234 -2.21 20.59 25.01
N LYS A 235 -1.26 20.30 25.91
CA LYS A 235 -0.41 19.09 25.81
C LYS A 235 -1.24 17.80 25.89
N GLY A 236 -2.15 17.70 26.87
CA GLY A 236 -3.00 16.51 27.04
C GLY A 236 -4.03 16.33 25.92
N ALA A 237 -4.52 17.42 25.33
CA ALA A 237 -5.46 17.39 24.22
C ALA A 237 -4.81 17.12 22.87
N LEU A 238 -3.51 17.41 22.69
CA LEU A 238 -2.84 17.28 21.39
C LEU A 238 -2.88 15.83 20.85
N GLY A 239 -2.73 14.83 21.72
CA GLY A 239 -2.83 13.43 21.32
C GLY A 239 -4.21 13.03 20.79
N ALA A 240 -5.27 13.74 21.17
CA ALA A 240 -6.64 13.47 20.72
C ALA A 240 -6.83 13.65 19.19
N MET A 241 -5.87 14.31 18.51
CA MET A 241 -5.87 14.48 17.04
C MET A 241 -5.32 13.25 16.29
N MET A 242 -4.51 12.38 16.93
CA MET A 242 -3.86 11.18 16.36
C MET A 242 -2.97 11.35 15.13
N SER A 243 -2.90 12.54 14.53
CA SER A 243 -2.00 12.91 13.43
C SER A 243 -1.89 14.43 13.33
N GLY A 244 -0.68 14.93 13.04
CA GLY A 244 -0.45 16.35 12.75
C GLY A 244 -0.88 16.74 11.33
N ASN A 245 -1.15 15.77 10.45
CA ASN A 245 -1.72 16.00 9.13
C ASN A 245 -3.25 15.94 9.21
N ALA A 246 -3.91 17.05 8.90
CA ALA A 246 -5.37 17.20 8.93
C ALA A 246 -6.13 16.15 8.09
N GLU A 247 -5.53 15.69 6.99
CA GLU A 247 -6.11 14.64 6.15
C GLU A 247 -6.02 13.26 6.80
N GLN A 248 -5.04 13.02 7.68
CA GLN A 248 -4.78 11.73 8.33
C GLN A 248 -5.24 11.71 9.81
N GLN A 249 -5.99 12.72 10.25
CA GLN A 249 -6.59 12.74 11.57
C GLN A 249 -7.65 11.64 11.69
N LEU A 250 -7.65 10.96 12.85
CA LEU A 250 -8.66 9.95 13.15
C LEU A 250 -9.94 10.63 13.62
N ARG A 251 -11.01 10.45 12.85
CA ARG A 251 -12.34 10.95 13.19
C ARG A 251 -13.26 9.77 13.49
N LEU A 252 -13.93 9.82 14.64
CA LEU A 252 -14.72 8.71 15.16
C LEU A 252 -16.23 9.01 15.20
N PHE A 253 -16.60 10.29 15.22
CA PHE A 253 -17.96 10.71 15.54
C PHE A 253 -18.67 11.22 14.28
N PRO A 254 -19.64 10.47 13.73
CA PRO A 254 -20.42 10.94 12.59
C PRO A 254 -21.21 12.19 12.96
N PRO A 255 -21.36 13.17 12.04
CA PRO A 255 -22.23 14.30 12.24
C PRO A 255 -23.70 13.91 11.99
N ALA A 256 -24.62 14.84 12.21
CA ALA A 256 -26.05 14.60 11.99
C ALA A 256 -26.35 14.10 10.55
N PRO A 257 -27.43 13.32 10.32
CA PRO A 257 -27.66 12.64 9.04
C PRO A 257 -27.68 13.53 7.79
N GLN A 258 -28.16 14.77 7.89
CA GLN A 258 -28.20 15.71 6.75
C GLN A 258 -27.01 16.68 6.67
N ALA A 259 -26.07 16.61 7.63
CA ALA A 259 -24.90 17.49 7.63
C ALA A 259 -23.93 17.09 6.51
N THR A 260 -23.38 18.09 5.82
CA THR A 260 -22.33 17.91 4.80
C THR A 260 -20.92 17.84 5.39
N ASP A 261 -20.80 17.97 6.71
CA ASP A 261 -19.53 18.00 7.41
C ASP A 261 -18.83 16.63 7.38
N VAL A 262 -17.49 16.66 7.47
CA VAL A 262 -16.70 15.46 7.77
C VAL A 262 -16.97 15.01 9.21
N TRP A 263 -16.67 13.74 9.51
CA TRP A 263 -16.76 13.22 10.87
C TRP A 263 -15.87 14.04 11.81
N HIS A 264 -16.21 14.06 13.09
CA HIS A 264 -15.45 14.75 14.10
C HIS A 264 -14.55 13.80 14.88
N GLY A 265 -13.34 14.25 15.20
CA GLY A 265 -12.47 13.64 16.20
C GLY A 265 -12.65 14.26 17.59
N PRO A 266 -12.29 13.57 18.68
CA PRO A 266 -12.29 14.17 20.02
C PRO A 266 -11.39 15.40 20.10
N GLY A 267 -10.20 15.36 19.48
CA GLY A 267 -9.30 16.51 19.40
C GLY A 267 -9.94 17.69 18.66
N GLU A 268 -10.56 17.45 17.50
CA GLU A 268 -11.20 18.50 16.71
C GLU A 268 -12.34 19.18 17.48
N ILE A 269 -13.15 18.42 18.22
CA ILE A 269 -14.19 19.01 19.09
C ILE A 269 -13.53 19.86 20.17
N ILE A 270 -12.51 19.35 20.86
CA ILE A 270 -11.83 20.07 21.94
C ILE A 270 -11.20 21.39 21.44
N PHE A 271 -10.35 21.32 20.42
CA PHE A 271 -9.64 22.48 19.89
C PHE A 271 -10.55 23.42 19.12
N GLY A 272 -11.52 22.90 18.37
CA GLY A 272 -12.51 23.71 17.67
C GLY A 272 -13.37 24.53 18.62
N THR A 273 -13.71 23.97 19.79
CA THR A 273 -14.45 24.69 20.83
C THR A 273 -13.62 25.81 21.45
N ILE A 274 -12.38 25.49 21.84
CA ILE A 274 -11.49 26.43 22.52
C ILE A 274 -11.13 27.61 21.62
N ASN A 275 -10.93 27.35 20.33
CA ASN A 275 -10.56 28.38 19.35
C ASN A 275 -11.77 29.07 18.70
N GLY A 276 -12.98 28.54 18.90
CA GLY A 276 -14.21 29.08 18.31
C GLY A 276 -14.98 29.99 19.27
N ASP A 277 -15.94 30.74 18.73
CA ASP A 277 -16.79 31.67 19.49
C ASP A 277 -18.10 31.05 20.01
N LYS A 278 -18.41 29.82 19.60
CA LYS A 278 -19.67 29.12 19.94
C LYS A 278 -19.45 28.08 21.03
N GLU A 279 -20.50 27.79 21.78
CA GLU A 279 -20.54 26.63 22.68
C GLU A 279 -20.61 25.32 21.89
N VAL A 280 -20.15 24.24 22.52
CA VAL A 280 -20.19 22.89 21.92
C VAL A 280 -21.63 22.44 21.77
N ALA A 281 -21.97 21.86 20.62
CA ALA A 281 -23.27 21.26 20.41
C ALA A 281 -23.49 20.12 21.42
N ALA A 282 -24.72 20.00 21.94
CA ALA A 282 -25.07 18.94 22.91
C ALA A 282 -24.74 17.53 22.38
N GLU A 283 -24.88 17.32 21.07
CA GLU A 283 -24.52 16.06 20.41
C GLU A 283 -23.02 15.76 20.46
N GLN A 284 -22.16 16.76 20.23
CA GLN A 284 -20.71 16.63 20.32
C GLN A 284 -20.26 16.35 21.77
N LEU A 285 -20.88 16.97 22.77
CA LEU A 285 -20.65 16.64 24.17
C LEU A 285 -21.11 15.20 24.50
N ALA A 286 -22.21 14.73 23.92
CA ALA A 286 -22.67 13.35 24.09
C ALA A 286 -21.72 12.32 23.47
N TRP A 287 -21.04 12.65 22.37
CA TRP A 287 -19.97 11.82 21.81
C TRP A 287 -18.75 11.75 22.74
N LEU A 288 -18.27 12.91 23.23
CA LEU A 288 -17.19 12.95 24.21
C LEU A 288 -17.54 12.18 25.48
N ALA A 289 -18.78 12.29 25.96
CA ALA A 289 -19.24 11.60 27.17
C ALA A 289 -19.14 10.08 27.04
N LEU A 290 -19.59 9.50 25.92
CA LEU A 290 -19.49 8.07 25.67
C LEU A 290 -18.04 7.61 25.51
N TYR A 291 -17.20 8.44 24.88
CA TYR A 291 -15.78 8.14 24.71
C TYR A 291 -15.03 8.15 26.05
N GLU A 292 -15.36 9.10 26.93
CA GLU A 292 -14.89 9.13 28.31
C GLU A 292 -15.38 7.92 29.11
N ASP A 293 -16.65 7.52 28.97
CA ASP A 293 -17.21 6.38 29.70
C ASP A 293 -16.46 5.07 29.38
N VAL A 294 -15.99 4.89 28.13
CA VAL A 294 -15.11 3.75 27.76
C VAL A 294 -13.83 3.76 28.58
N TYR A 295 -13.15 4.91 28.66
CA TYR A 295 -11.90 5.02 29.42
C TYR A 295 -12.13 4.87 30.93
N LEU A 296 -13.18 5.50 31.47
CA LEU A 296 -13.51 5.45 32.90
C LEU A 296 -13.95 4.04 33.34
N ALA A 297 -14.44 3.21 32.43
CA ALA A 297 -14.80 1.84 32.70
C ALA A 297 -13.61 0.85 32.71
N LEU A 298 -12.38 1.29 32.36
CA LEU A 298 -11.18 0.43 32.29
C LEU A 298 -10.93 -0.46 33.52
N PRO A 299 -11.16 -0.01 34.77
CA PRO A 299 -10.92 -0.85 35.95
C PRO A 299 -11.82 -2.09 36.04
N ASP A 300 -12.96 -2.11 35.34
CA ASP A 300 -13.94 -3.19 35.36
C ASP A 300 -14.15 -3.73 33.94
N ALA A 301 -13.62 -4.92 33.67
CA ALA A 301 -13.66 -5.55 32.36
C ALA A 301 -15.09 -5.69 31.78
N ALA A 302 -16.10 -5.96 32.62
CA ALA A 302 -17.47 -6.11 32.17
C ALA A 302 -18.08 -4.75 31.79
N LYS A 303 -17.84 -3.71 32.60
CA LYS A 303 -18.26 -2.34 32.28
C LYS A 303 -17.53 -1.80 31.05
N PHE A 304 -16.24 -2.09 30.92
CA PHE A 304 -15.45 -1.69 29.75
C PHE A 304 -16.03 -2.26 28.46
N LYS A 305 -16.28 -3.59 28.44
CA LYS A 305 -16.93 -4.27 27.30
C LYS A 305 -18.29 -3.67 26.98
N ALA A 306 -19.12 -3.41 27.99
CA ALA A 306 -20.43 -2.80 27.81
C ALA A 306 -20.33 -1.38 27.22
N ALA A 307 -19.44 -0.53 27.75
CA ALA A 307 -19.21 0.83 27.27
C ALA A 307 -18.66 0.84 25.83
N SER A 308 -17.70 -0.02 25.51
CA SER A 308 -17.15 -0.14 24.14
C SER A 308 -18.21 -0.58 23.13
N LYS A 309 -19.10 -1.52 23.51
CA LYS A 309 -20.23 -1.93 22.68
C LYS A 309 -21.27 -0.82 22.48
N ALA A 310 -21.56 -0.05 23.53
CA ALA A 310 -22.48 1.08 23.45
C ALA A 310 -21.94 2.16 22.48
N LEU A 311 -20.63 2.47 22.57
CA LEU A 311 -19.96 3.37 21.63
C LEU A 311 -20.04 2.83 20.19
N LEU A 312 -19.67 1.57 19.97
CA LEU A 312 -19.74 0.93 18.66
C LEU A 312 -21.14 1.00 18.05
N SER A 313 -22.16 0.60 18.81
CA SER A 313 -23.56 0.60 18.34
C SER A 313 -23.97 1.99 17.89
N LYS A 314 -23.72 3.01 18.72
CA LYS A 314 -24.10 4.39 18.39
C LYS A 314 -23.40 4.90 17.14
N ILE A 315 -22.09 4.63 16.98
CA ILE A 315 -21.34 5.03 15.78
C ILE A 315 -21.89 4.30 14.54
N GLN A 316 -22.13 2.99 14.62
CA GLN A 316 -22.67 2.21 13.50
C GLN A 316 -24.07 2.67 13.10
N ASP A 317 -24.94 2.95 14.07
CA ASP A 317 -26.29 3.45 13.81
C ASP A 317 -26.25 4.82 13.13
N ALA A 318 -25.44 5.75 13.63
CA ALA A 318 -25.27 7.08 13.04
C ALA A 318 -24.68 7.01 11.61
N ALA A 319 -23.64 6.20 11.40
CA ALA A 319 -23.03 6.01 10.08
C ALA A 319 -23.98 5.30 9.10
N LYS A 320 -24.83 4.38 9.57
CA LYS A 320 -25.85 3.71 8.75
C LYS A 320 -26.94 4.67 8.29
N GLN A 321 -27.38 5.60 9.15
CA GLN A 321 -28.35 6.64 8.77
C GLN A 321 -27.83 7.54 7.64
N ARG A 322 -26.51 7.72 7.55
CA ARG A 322 -25.84 8.47 6.49
C ARG A 322 -25.50 7.64 5.24
N GLY A 323 -25.68 6.31 5.28
CA GLY A 323 -25.27 5.40 4.21
C GLY A 323 -23.75 5.20 4.10
N GLU A 324 -22.98 5.58 5.13
CA GLU A 324 -21.52 5.66 5.11
C GLU A 324 -20.81 4.40 5.66
N ALA A 325 -21.53 3.47 6.30
CA ALA A 325 -20.96 2.26 6.92
C ALA A 325 -21.10 0.95 6.11
N GLN A 326 -21.69 1.02 4.91
CA GLN A 326 -22.10 -0.17 4.14
C GLN A 326 -20.98 -1.18 3.83
N PHE A 327 -19.74 -0.72 3.61
CA PHE A 327 -18.63 -1.59 3.18
C PHE A 327 -17.62 -1.92 4.29
N VAL A 328 -17.81 -1.41 5.51
CA VAL A 328 -16.86 -1.58 6.61
C VAL A 328 -16.65 -3.06 6.96
N ALA A 329 -17.74 -3.84 6.99
CA ALA A 329 -17.68 -5.28 7.24
C ALA A 329 -17.00 -6.04 6.08
N LEU A 330 -17.27 -5.64 4.83
CA LEU A 330 -16.68 -6.25 3.63
C LEU A 330 -15.17 -5.99 3.57
N GLU A 331 -14.74 -4.77 3.87
CA GLU A 331 -13.31 -4.43 3.96
C GLU A 331 -12.60 -5.25 5.02
N ARG A 332 -13.20 -5.38 6.20
CA ARG A 332 -12.63 -6.21 7.28
C ARG A 332 -12.52 -7.67 6.87
N HIS A 333 -13.53 -8.21 6.20
CA HIS A 333 -13.49 -9.55 5.63
C HIS A 333 -12.36 -9.68 4.59
N SER A 334 -12.23 -8.71 3.68
CA SER A 334 -11.19 -8.70 2.64
C SER A 334 -9.78 -8.69 3.23
N MET A 335 -9.54 -7.89 4.27
CA MET A 335 -8.27 -7.84 4.99
C MET A 335 -7.92 -9.19 5.63
N LYS A 336 -8.90 -9.87 6.23
CA LYS A 336 -8.69 -11.19 6.86
C LYS A 336 -8.52 -12.31 5.83
N ALA A 337 -9.20 -12.22 4.69
CA ALA A 337 -9.11 -13.18 3.61
C ALA A 337 -7.77 -13.11 2.85
N ASP A 338 -7.15 -11.93 2.80
CA ASP A 338 -5.84 -11.67 2.19
C ASP A 338 -5.65 -12.34 0.81
N TYR A 339 -6.60 -12.08 -0.09
CA TYR A 339 -6.70 -12.72 -1.40
C TYR A 339 -5.39 -12.68 -2.21
N PHE A 340 -4.66 -11.57 -2.14
CA PHE A 340 -3.43 -11.36 -2.91
C PHE A 340 -2.24 -12.11 -2.33
N PHE A 341 -2.12 -12.23 -1.00
CA PHE A 341 -1.10 -13.05 -0.37
C PHE A 341 -1.25 -14.52 -0.75
N TYR A 342 -2.46 -15.08 -0.65
CA TYR A 342 -2.71 -16.47 -1.04
C TYR A 342 -2.57 -16.67 -2.55
N ALA A 343 -3.04 -15.72 -3.38
CA ALA A 343 -2.83 -15.77 -4.82
C ALA A 343 -1.34 -15.83 -5.17
N GLN A 344 -0.48 -15.05 -4.49
CA GLN A 344 0.97 -15.09 -4.72
C GLN A 344 1.55 -16.49 -4.50
N TRP A 345 1.24 -17.12 -3.37
CA TRP A 345 1.76 -18.45 -3.05
C TRP A 345 1.25 -19.51 -4.03
N ILE A 346 -0.02 -19.43 -4.43
CA ILE A 346 -0.60 -20.36 -5.41
C ILE A 346 0.00 -20.13 -6.80
N PHE A 347 0.26 -18.87 -7.20
CA PHE A 347 1.00 -18.57 -8.43
C PHE A 347 2.42 -19.16 -8.41
N LEU A 348 3.12 -19.04 -7.28
CA LEU A 348 4.47 -19.59 -7.12
C LEU A 348 4.46 -21.13 -7.21
N VAL A 349 3.53 -21.80 -6.55
CA VAL A 349 3.38 -23.27 -6.65
C VAL A 349 2.95 -23.67 -8.06
N GLY A 350 2.07 -22.89 -8.70
CA GLY A 350 1.68 -23.08 -10.10
C GLY A 350 2.87 -22.92 -11.06
N PHE A 351 3.77 -21.97 -10.80
CA PHE A 351 5.01 -21.81 -11.55
C PHE A 351 5.92 -23.03 -11.42
N ILE A 352 6.07 -23.58 -10.21
CA ILE A 352 6.80 -24.83 -9.98
C ILE A 352 6.12 -25.98 -10.75
N ALA A 353 4.79 -26.10 -10.70
CA ALA A 353 4.05 -27.13 -11.42
C ALA A 353 4.26 -27.04 -12.94
N VAL A 354 4.30 -25.83 -13.51
CA VAL A 354 4.67 -25.61 -14.93
C VAL A 354 6.09 -26.10 -15.20
N ALA A 355 7.06 -25.79 -14.34
CA ALA A 355 8.44 -26.26 -14.51
C ALA A 355 8.54 -27.80 -14.47
N LEU A 356 7.75 -28.47 -13.62
CA LEU A 356 7.70 -29.94 -13.54
C LEU A 356 7.23 -30.60 -14.84
N THR A 357 6.42 -29.90 -15.67
CA THR A 357 6.00 -30.42 -16.99
C THR A 357 7.18 -30.68 -17.93
N TRP A 358 8.33 -30.03 -17.69
CA TRP A 358 9.53 -30.15 -18.53
C TRP A 358 10.42 -31.34 -18.15
N ILE A 359 10.19 -31.99 -17.00
CA ILE A 359 11.04 -33.09 -16.51
C ILE A 359 10.84 -34.38 -17.33
N SER A 360 9.59 -34.73 -17.63
CA SER A 360 9.27 -35.95 -18.38
C SER A 360 8.15 -35.69 -19.39
N PRO A 361 8.45 -34.97 -20.50
CA PRO A 361 7.44 -34.60 -21.48
C PRO A 361 6.70 -35.83 -22.05
N GLY A 362 5.36 -35.76 -22.16
CA GLY A 362 4.53 -36.83 -22.73
C GLY A 362 4.19 -37.98 -21.79
N SER A 363 4.78 -38.03 -20.60
CA SER A 363 4.46 -39.04 -19.57
C SER A 363 3.10 -38.80 -18.89
N ARG A 364 2.62 -39.78 -18.10
CA ARG A 364 1.47 -39.56 -17.21
C ARG A 364 1.74 -38.45 -16.19
N PHE A 365 3.00 -38.30 -15.77
CA PHE A 365 3.44 -37.24 -14.86
C PHE A 365 3.29 -35.86 -15.50
N ASP A 366 3.69 -35.67 -16.76
CA ASP A 366 3.48 -34.41 -17.50
C ASP A 366 1.99 -34.03 -17.58
N LYS A 367 1.12 -35.01 -17.90
CA LYS A 367 -0.34 -34.77 -17.93
C LYS A 367 -0.86 -34.32 -16.55
N LEU A 368 -0.44 -34.99 -15.48
CA LEU A 368 -0.83 -34.63 -14.11
C LEU A 368 -0.29 -33.24 -13.72
N ALA A 369 0.96 -32.95 -14.03
CA ALA A 369 1.60 -31.67 -13.77
C ALA A 369 0.89 -30.52 -14.52
N LYS A 370 0.51 -30.71 -15.79
CA LYS A 370 -0.28 -29.74 -16.56
C LYS A 370 -1.66 -29.48 -15.97
N ILE A 371 -2.37 -30.53 -15.56
CA ILE A 371 -3.69 -30.39 -14.89
C ILE A 371 -3.52 -29.64 -13.58
N SER A 372 -2.51 -29.99 -12.76
CA SER A 372 -2.25 -29.28 -11.51
C SER A 372 -1.89 -27.81 -11.75
N ALA A 373 -1.07 -27.51 -12.75
CA ALA A 373 -0.70 -26.15 -13.10
C ALA A 373 -1.93 -25.35 -13.54
N TRP A 374 -2.80 -25.93 -14.37
CA TRP A 374 -4.02 -25.28 -14.82
C TRP A 374 -4.98 -24.98 -13.65
N LEU A 375 -5.19 -25.94 -12.75
CA LEU A 375 -6.04 -25.75 -11.56
C LEU A 375 -5.47 -24.71 -10.60
N LEU A 376 -4.16 -24.78 -10.29
CA LEU A 376 -3.49 -23.83 -9.40
C LEU A 376 -3.52 -22.41 -9.97
N LEU A 377 -3.14 -22.23 -11.24
CA LEU A 377 -3.11 -20.92 -11.88
C LEU A 377 -4.53 -20.36 -12.09
N GLY A 378 -5.51 -21.22 -12.37
CA GLY A 378 -6.93 -20.86 -12.40
C GLY A 378 -7.43 -20.37 -11.04
N MET A 379 -7.09 -21.07 -9.95
CA MET A 379 -7.42 -20.66 -8.58
C MET A 379 -6.74 -19.33 -8.20
N ALA A 380 -5.44 -19.19 -8.47
CA ALA A 380 -4.71 -17.95 -8.19
C ALA A 380 -5.29 -16.76 -8.95
N THR A 381 -5.59 -16.93 -10.24
CA THR A 381 -6.23 -15.89 -11.06
C THR A 381 -7.61 -15.53 -10.53
N THR A 382 -8.40 -16.53 -10.12
CA THR A 382 -9.72 -16.31 -9.51
C THR A 382 -9.61 -15.49 -8.24
N LEU A 383 -8.68 -15.83 -7.34
CA LEU A 383 -8.45 -15.06 -6.11
C LEU A 383 -8.02 -13.62 -6.40
N SER A 384 -7.11 -13.40 -7.36
CA SER A 384 -6.70 -12.05 -7.76
C SER A 384 -7.87 -11.24 -8.34
N VAL A 385 -8.69 -11.84 -9.20
CA VAL A 385 -9.88 -11.18 -9.77
C VAL A 385 -10.90 -10.87 -8.68
N VAL A 386 -11.21 -11.82 -7.80
CA VAL A 386 -12.13 -11.61 -6.66
C VAL A 386 -11.62 -10.50 -5.75
N GLY A 387 -10.32 -10.48 -5.44
CA GLY A 387 -9.70 -9.41 -4.67
C GLY A 387 -9.87 -8.04 -5.33
N VAL A 388 -9.61 -7.93 -6.64
CA VAL A 388 -9.82 -6.68 -7.40
C VAL A 388 -11.30 -6.27 -7.39
N VAL A 389 -12.23 -7.20 -7.63
CA VAL A 389 -13.68 -6.93 -7.64
C VAL A 389 -14.19 -6.47 -6.28
N ILE A 390 -13.77 -7.10 -5.19
CA ILE A 390 -14.14 -6.67 -3.83
C ILE A 390 -13.65 -5.26 -3.57
N ARG A 391 -12.43 -4.92 -4.02
CA ARG A 391 -11.92 -3.54 -3.94
C ARG A 391 -12.73 -2.57 -4.81
N CYS A 392 -13.18 -2.99 -5.99
CA CYS A 392 -14.10 -2.18 -6.81
C CYS A 392 -15.40 -1.87 -6.05
N ILE A 393 -15.95 -2.85 -5.34
CA ILE A 393 -17.18 -2.71 -4.55
C ILE A 393 -16.95 -1.77 -3.36
N ILE A 394 -15.86 -1.95 -2.60
CA ILE A 394 -15.56 -1.10 -1.44
C ILE A 394 -15.34 0.36 -1.88
N MET A 395 -14.61 0.57 -2.97
CA MET A 395 -14.26 1.91 -3.46
C MET A 395 -15.31 2.54 -4.37
N GLN A 396 -16.33 1.77 -4.78
CA GLN A 396 -17.36 2.17 -5.75
C GLN A 396 -16.78 2.68 -7.09
N ARG A 397 -15.61 2.15 -7.47
CA ARG A 397 -14.88 2.44 -8.70
C ARG A 397 -13.79 1.40 -8.95
N PRO A 398 -13.27 1.22 -10.17
CA PRO A 398 -12.10 0.41 -10.42
C PRO A 398 -10.86 0.92 -9.65
N PRO A 399 -10.19 0.06 -8.85
CA PRO A 399 -9.00 0.39 -8.10
C PRO A 399 -7.79 0.29 -9.04
N ILE A 400 -7.51 1.36 -9.78
CA ILE A 400 -6.41 1.47 -10.76
C ILE A 400 -5.79 2.88 -10.72
N THR A 401 -5.87 3.51 -9.56
CA THR A 401 -5.50 4.92 -9.36
C THR A 401 -4.12 5.05 -8.75
N THR A 402 -3.71 4.06 -7.96
CA THR A 402 -2.36 3.95 -7.41
C THR A 402 -1.53 2.94 -8.19
N LEU A 403 -0.21 3.02 -8.04
CA LEU A 403 0.69 2.07 -8.71
C LEU A 403 0.47 0.65 -8.19
N TYR A 404 0.29 0.48 -6.88
CA TYR A 404 -0.09 -0.80 -6.25
C TYR A 404 -1.34 -1.40 -6.90
N GLU A 405 -2.40 -0.59 -7.02
CA GLU A 405 -3.67 -0.97 -7.63
C GLU A 405 -3.52 -1.41 -9.09
N THR A 406 -2.77 -0.66 -9.90
CA THR A 406 -2.50 -1.04 -11.30
C THR A 406 -1.68 -2.32 -11.42
N ILE A 407 -0.74 -2.60 -10.50
CA ILE A 407 0.02 -3.85 -10.48
C ILE A 407 -0.90 -5.05 -10.23
N LEU A 408 -1.83 -4.94 -9.28
CA LEU A 408 -2.81 -5.99 -9.03
C LEU A 408 -3.70 -6.24 -10.24
N PHE A 409 -4.22 -5.17 -10.84
CA PHE A 409 -5.10 -5.24 -12.00
C PHE A 409 -4.40 -5.84 -13.24
N ILE A 410 -3.20 -5.35 -13.57
CA ILE A 410 -2.41 -5.88 -14.69
C ILE A 410 -1.97 -7.31 -14.41
N GLY A 411 -1.54 -7.64 -13.19
CA GLY A 411 -1.18 -9.01 -12.82
C GLY A 411 -2.32 -10.01 -13.01
N ALA A 412 -3.52 -9.66 -12.53
CA ALA A 412 -4.73 -10.46 -12.75
C ALA A 412 -5.07 -10.58 -14.25
N SER A 413 -4.92 -9.49 -15.02
CA SER A 413 -5.21 -9.46 -16.45
C SER A 413 -4.23 -10.29 -17.27
N VAL A 414 -2.93 -10.21 -16.99
CA VAL A 414 -1.88 -11.04 -17.62
C VAL A 414 -2.13 -12.52 -17.34
N ALA A 415 -2.47 -12.87 -16.10
CA ALA A 415 -2.80 -14.25 -15.74
C ALA A 415 -4.06 -14.75 -16.46
N LEU A 416 -5.12 -13.94 -16.50
CA LEU A 416 -6.35 -14.25 -17.22
C LEU A 416 -6.10 -14.43 -18.73
N PHE A 417 -5.36 -13.51 -19.35
CA PHE A 417 -4.96 -13.62 -20.77
C PHE A 417 -4.09 -14.84 -21.04
N GLY A 418 -3.18 -15.18 -20.13
CA GLY A 418 -2.41 -16.43 -20.18
C GLY A 418 -3.32 -17.66 -20.16
N LEU A 419 -4.29 -17.73 -19.26
CA LEU A 419 -5.23 -18.85 -19.18
C LEU A 419 -6.17 -18.94 -20.39
N ILE A 420 -6.62 -17.80 -20.93
CA ILE A 420 -7.40 -17.76 -22.18
C ILE A 420 -6.55 -18.27 -23.35
N ALA A 421 -5.29 -17.81 -23.46
CA ALA A 421 -4.38 -18.31 -24.47
C ALA A 421 -4.13 -19.81 -24.32
N GLU A 422 -4.01 -20.32 -23.09
CA GLU A 422 -3.88 -21.75 -22.85
C GLU A 422 -5.14 -22.51 -23.28
N TRP A 423 -6.33 -22.00 -22.95
CA TRP A 423 -7.59 -22.66 -23.30
C TRP A 423 -7.77 -22.80 -24.82
N ILE A 424 -7.34 -21.79 -25.58
CA ILE A 424 -7.40 -21.79 -27.05
C ILE A 424 -6.30 -22.67 -27.64
N THR A 425 -5.08 -22.57 -27.13
CA THR A 425 -3.91 -23.17 -27.79
C THR A 425 -3.55 -24.57 -27.29
N LYS A 426 -3.79 -24.85 -26.00
CA LYS A 426 -3.54 -26.13 -25.31
C LYS A 426 -2.09 -26.62 -25.43
N ARG A 427 -1.12 -25.70 -25.49
CA ARG A 427 0.32 -25.99 -25.67
C ARG A 427 1.17 -25.75 -24.42
N GLY A 428 0.59 -25.34 -23.29
CA GLY A 428 1.31 -25.00 -22.06
C GLY A 428 1.94 -23.59 -22.05
N LEU A 429 1.95 -22.88 -23.17
CA LEU A 429 2.48 -21.51 -23.26
C LEU A 429 1.70 -20.54 -22.38
N GLY A 430 0.36 -20.65 -22.40
CA GLY A 430 -0.49 -19.77 -21.62
C GLY A 430 -0.34 -19.98 -20.12
N LEU A 431 -0.08 -21.22 -19.70
CA LEU A 431 0.28 -21.54 -18.31
C LEU A 431 1.59 -20.85 -17.89
N LEU A 432 2.61 -20.87 -18.75
CA LEU A 432 3.89 -20.22 -18.45
C LEU A 432 3.73 -18.70 -18.33
N VAL A 433 2.96 -18.08 -19.22
CA VAL A 433 2.64 -16.64 -19.17
C VAL A 433 1.92 -16.30 -17.87
N ALA A 434 0.87 -17.06 -17.51
CA ALA A 434 0.12 -16.81 -16.29
C ALA A 434 0.97 -17.01 -15.03
N ALA A 435 1.81 -18.05 -15.01
CA ALA A 435 2.71 -18.33 -13.90
C ALA A 435 3.76 -17.24 -13.70
N VAL A 436 4.50 -16.86 -14.76
CA VAL A 436 5.56 -15.84 -14.68
C VAL A 436 4.95 -14.47 -14.40
N GLY A 437 3.94 -14.07 -15.16
CA GLY A 437 3.31 -12.75 -15.04
C GLY A 437 2.57 -12.55 -13.72
N GLY A 438 1.77 -13.54 -13.31
CA GLY A 438 1.04 -13.52 -12.04
C GLY A 438 1.99 -13.48 -10.84
N THR A 439 3.01 -14.36 -10.82
CA THR A 439 4.01 -14.37 -9.74
C THR A 439 4.75 -13.04 -9.66
N ALA A 440 5.31 -12.55 -10.77
CA ALA A 440 6.08 -11.30 -10.79
C ALA A 440 5.24 -10.09 -10.33
N CYS A 441 3.99 -9.97 -10.79
CA CYS A 441 3.14 -8.85 -10.39
C CYS A 441 2.74 -8.94 -8.91
N MET A 442 2.42 -10.12 -8.37
CA MET A 442 2.06 -10.25 -6.95
C MET A 442 3.25 -9.94 -6.03
N PHE A 443 4.46 -10.39 -6.38
CA PHE A 443 5.69 -10.02 -5.64
C PHE A 443 5.93 -8.51 -5.68
N LEU A 444 5.75 -7.88 -6.84
CA LEU A 444 5.86 -6.42 -6.95
C LEU A 444 4.80 -5.73 -6.08
N ALA A 445 3.53 -6.15 -6.12
CA ALA A 445 2.47 -5.54 -5.32
C ALA A 445 2.78 -5.58 -3.81
N ILE A 446 3.23 -6.72 -3.29
CA ILE A 446 3.63 -6.84 -1.88
C ILE A 446 4.83 -5.95 -1.55
N GLN A 447 5.81 -5.86 -2.45
CA GLN A 447 6.94 -4.96 -2.25
C GLN A 447 6.52 -3.49 -2.23
N PHE A 448 5.56 -3.10 -3.08
CA PHE A 448 5.00 -1.75 -3.13
C PHE A 448 4.24 -1.41 -1.86
N GLU A 449 3.35 -2.29 -1.40
CA GLU A 449 2.61 -2.09 -0.16
C GLU A 449 3.55 -1.97 1.05
N ALA A 450 4.59 -2.80 1.12
CA ALA A 450 5.59 -2.72 2.18
C ALA A 450 6.43 -1.43 2.13
N SER A 451 6.66 -0.88 0.92
CA SER A 451 7.43 0.34 0.72
C SER A 451 6.64 1.61 1.06
N GLU A 452 5.38 1.69 0.63
CA GLU A 452 4.52 2.84 0.92
C GLU A 452 4.01 2.79 2.36
N ALA A 453 3.72 1.59 2.88
CA ALA A 453 3.19 1.35 4.22
C ALA A 453 1.99 2.25 4.58
N THR A 454 1.19 2.60 3.57
CA THR A 454 -0.04 3.38 3.71
C THR A 454 -1.24 2.54 3.27
N ASP A 455 -2.44 2.98 3.66
CA ASP A 455 -3.68 2.35 3.25
C ASP A 455 -3.72 2.21 1.72
N THR A 456 -3.93 0.99 1.25
CA THR A 456 -3.92 0.65 -0.17
C THR A 456 -5.25 0.95 -0.86
N LEU A 457 -6.26 1.43 -0.12
CA LEU A 457 -7.54 1.92 -0.61
C LEU A 457 -7.60 3.45 -0.48
N GLN A 458 -6.80 4.14 -1.27
CA GLN A 458 -6.64 5.60 -1.20
C GLN A 458 -7.83 6.36 -1.80
N GLN A 459 -8.13 7.56 -1.32
CA GLN A 459 -9.11 8.43 -1.98
C GLN A 459 -8.55 9.07 -3.25
N LEU A 460 -9.45 9.43 -4.17
CA LEU A 460 -9.09 10.09 -5.42
C LEU A 460 -8.73 11.55 -5.18
N GLN A 461 -7.79 12.04 -5.97
CA GLN A 461 -7.65 13.47 -6.21
C GLN A 461 -8.95 14.01 -6.81
N ALA A 462 -9.35 15.24 -6.45
CA ALA A 462 -10.66 15.81 -6.79
C ALA A 462 -11.01 15.76 -8.28
N VAL A 463 -10.01 15.87 -9.16
CA VAL A 463 -10.15 15.81 -10.63
C VAL A 463 -10.62 14.44 -11.13
N LEU A 464 -10.29 13.36 -10.42
CA LEU A 464 -10.55 11.97 -10.84
C LEU A 464 -11.96 11.48 -10.44
N ILE A 465 -12.78 12.31 -9.79
CA ILE A 465 -14.08 11.90 -9.23
C ILE A 465 -15.13 11.56 -10.31
N THR A 466 -14.88 11.84 -11.60
CA THR A 466 -15.77 11.47 -12.70
C THR A 466 -15.78 9.95 -12.95
N ASN A 467 -16.74 9.26 -12.33
CA ASN A 467 -16.78 7.79 -12.27
C ASN A 467 -16.85 7.12 -13.66
N PHE A 468 -17.61 7.65 -14.60
CA PHE A 468 -17.78 7.01 -15.92
C PHE A 468 -16.48 6.90 -16.71
N TRP A 469 -15.75 8.01 -16.84
CA TRP A 469 -14.52 8.03 -17.63
C TRP A 469 -13.42 7.25 -16.93
N LEU A 470 -13.21 7.48 -15.63
CA LEU A 470 -12.23 6.73 -14.85
C LEU A 470 -12.47 5.22 -14.97
N SER A 471 -13.74 4.79 -14.94
CA SER A 471 -14.13 3.38 -15.00
C SER A 471 -14.07 2.76 -16.40
N THR A 472 -13.75 3.52 -17.44
CA THR A 472 -13.73 3.02 -18.83
C THR A 472 -12.35 3.16 -19.46
N HIS A 473 -11.79 4.37 -19.56
CA HIS A 473 -10.53 4.56 -20.29
C HIS A 473 -9.32 3.97 -19.55
N VAL A 474 -9.23 4.14 -18.23
CA VAL A 474 -8.08 3.65 -17.45
C VAL A 474 -8.00 2.12 -17.41
N PRO A 475 -9.10 1.36 -17.21
CA PRO A 475 -9.06 -0.10 -17.33
C PRO A 475 -8.67 -0.55 -18.74
N MET A 476 -9.18 0.12 -19.79
CA MET A 476 -8.84 -0.23 -21.19
C MET A 476 -7.35 -0.04 -21.48
N ILE A 477 -6.75 1.07 -21.03
CA ILE A 477 -5.31 1.30 -21.16
C ILE A 477 -4.52 0.22 -20.41
N ASN A 478 -4.88 -0.10 -19.16
CA ASN A 478 -4.18 -1.12 -18.38
C ASN A 478 -4.34 -2.54 -18.97
N LEU A 479 -5.51 -2.88 -19.53
CA LEU A 479 -5.69 -4.12 -20.29
C LEU A 479 -4.81 -4.14 -21.55
N GLY A 480 -4.64 -3.00 -22.23
CA GLY A 480 -3.71 -2.84 -23.34
C GLY A 480 -2.25 -3.05 -22.91
N TYR A 481 -1.86 -2.52 -21.74
CA TYR A 481 -0.54 -2.77 -21.16
C TYR A 481 -0.35 -4.26 -20.87
N ALA A 482 -1.34 -4.92 -20.25
CA ALA A 482 -1.31 -6.36 -19.98
C ALA A 482 -1.14 -7.18 -21.28
N ALA A 483 -1.91 -6.88 -22.33
CA ALA A 483 -1.81 -7.57 -23.61
C ALA A 483 -0.43 -7.38 -24.26
N CYS A 484 0.11 -6.15 -24.28
CA CYS A 484 1.44 -5.87 -24.80
C CYS A 484 2.54 -6.57 -23.99
N MET A 485 2.40 -6.63 -22.66
CA MET A 485 3.34 -7.36 -21.80
C MET A 485 3.27 -8.87 -22.00
N VAL A 486 2.08 -9.44 -22.21
CA VAL A 486 1.94 -10.85 -22.62
C VAL A 486 2.67 -11.12 -23.93
N ALA A 487 2.52 -10.23 -24.91
CA ALA A 487 3.26 -10.35 -26.16
C ALA A 487 4.77 -10.34 -25.90
N ALA A 488 5.29 -9.36 -25.14
CA ALA A 488 6.70 -9.27 -24.80
C ALA A 488 7.22 -10.52 -24.09
N LEU A 489 6.47 -11.08 -23.13
CA LEU A 489 6.78 -12.35 -22.46
C LEU A 489 6.87 -13.52 -23.45
N ILE A 490 5.94 -13.62 -24.40
CA ILE A 490 6.00 -14.65 -25.46
C ILE A 490 7.27 -14.48 -26.30
N SER A 491 7.69 -13.24 -26.61
CA SER A 491 8.95 -12.99 -27.33
C SER A 491 10.18 -13.36 -26.52
N MET A 492 10.18 -13.13 -25.20
CA MET A 492 11.25 -13.60 -24.32
C MET A 492 11.33 -15.13 -24.34
N ILE A 493 10.18 -15.82 -24.28
CA ILE A 493 10.09 -17.27 -24.39
C ILE A 493 10.62 -17.76 -25.75
N TYR A 494 10.26 -17.08 -26.85
CA TYR A 494 10.79 -17.41 -28.19
C TYR A 494 12.32 -17.37 -28.22
N PHE A 495 12.94 -16.28 -27.75
CA PHE A 495 14.41 -16.18 -27.75
C PHE A 495 15.06 -17.16 -26.79
N MET A 496 14.46 -17.42 -25.64
CA MET A 496 14.97 -18.42 -24.69
C MET A 496 14.92 -19.83 -25.30
N GLN A 497 13.85 -20.19 -26.01
CA GLN A 497 13.77 -21.49 -26.69
C GLN A 497 14.75 -21.59 -27.88
N ARG A 498 15.00 -20.50 -28.62
CA ARG A 498 16.06 -20.43 -29.65
C ARG A 498 17.44 -20.64 -29.04
N LEU A 499 17.72 -19.99 -27.90
CA LEU A 499 18.99 -20.09 -27.19
C LEU A 499 19.26 -21.49 -26.67
N LEU A 500 18.23 -22.15 -26.13
CA LEU A 500 18.30 -23.55 -25.66
C LEU A 500 18.29 -24.59 -26.79
N GLY A 501 18.26 -24.17 -28.06
CA GLY A 501 18.20 -25.06 -29.22
C GLY A 501 16.90 -25.87 -29.34
N LYS A 502 15.86 -25.53 -28.57
CA LYS A 502 14.56 -26.22 -28.61
C LYS A 502 13.76 -25.92 -29.87
N ILE A 503 13.96 -24.73 -30.44
CA ILE A 503 13.33 -24.33 -31.70
C ILE A 503 14.40 -23.83 -32.68
N GLY A 504 14.31 -24.28 -33.93
CA GLY A 504 15.22 -23.87 -35.00
C GLY A 504 14.63 -22.77 -35.90
N PRO A 505 15.41 -22.31 -36.91
CA PRO A 505 14.92 -21.43 -37.96
C PRO A 505 13.67 -22.03 -38.63
N LYS A 506 12.62 -21.23 -38.81
CA LYS A 506 11.36 -21.66 -39.45
C LYS A 506 10.73 -22.91 -38.82
N SER A 507 10.92 -23.15 -37.52
CA SER A 507 10.19 -24.20 -36.80
C SER A 507 8.69 -23.89 -36.71
N ASP A 508 7.86 -24.93 -36.67
CA ASP A 508 6.41 -24.79 -36.46
C ASP A 508 6.09 -24.13 -35.12
N GLU A 509 6.83 -24.49 -34.08
CA GLU A 509 6.67 -23.89 -32.76
C GLU A 509 7.06 -22.41 -32.77
N GLY A 510 8.16 -22.04 -33.43
CA GLY A 510 8.53 -20.63 -33.61
C GLY A 510 7.43 -19.83 -34.33
N ARG A 511 6.86 -20.36 -35.42
CA ARG A 511 5.73 -19.73 -36.12
C ARG A 511 4.48 -19.61 -35.25
N PHE A 512 4.22 -20.61 -34.43
CA PHE A 512 3.11 -20.60 -33.48
C PHE A 512 3.28 -19.48 -32.44
N LEU A 513 4.45 -19.38 -31.80
CA LEU A 513 4.76 -18.30 -30.86
C LEU A 513 4.61 -16.92 -31.51
N THR A 514 5.09 -16.76 -32.75
CA THR A 514 4.91 -15.52 -33.52
C THR A 514 3.43 -15.20 -33.75
N ARG A 515 2.59 -16.18 -34.07
CA ARG A 515 1.15 -15.98 -34.28
C ARG A 515 0.44 -15.54 -33.00
N VAL A 516 0.75 -16.17 -31.87
CA VAL A 516 0.16 -15.80 -30.57
C VAL A 516 0.62 -14.40 -30.17
N ALA A 517 1.92 -14.08 -30.29
CA ALA A 517 2.44 -12.74 -30.03
C ALA A 517 1.77 -11.68 -30.91
N TYR A 518 1.61 -11.95 -32.21
CA TYR A 518 0.90 -11.05 -33.14
C TYR A 518 -0.55 -10.78 -32.70
N GLY A 519 -1.28 -11.82 -32.27
CA GLY A 519 -2.63 -11.67 -31.75
C GLY A 519 -2.71 -10.76 -30.52
N PHE A 520 -1.77 -10.90 -29.58
CA PHE A 520 -1.71 -10.02 -28.41
C PHE A 520 -1.26 -8.60 -28.74
N ILE A 521 -0.42 -8.40 -29.75
CA ILE A 521 -0.08 -7.05 -30.25
C ILE A 521 -1.32 -6.38 -30.86
N ALA A 522 -2.14 -7.12 -31.61
CA ALA A 522 -3.39 -6.60 -32.15
C ALA A 522 -4.40 -6.25 -31.05
N ALA A 523 -4.56 -7.11 -30.04
CA ALA A 523 -5.38 -6.83 -28.88
C ALA A 523 -4.87 -5.61 -28.09
N GLY A 524 -3.56 -5.52 -27.88
CA GLY A 524 -2.88 -4.40 -27.25
C GLY A 524 -3.11 -3.09 -28.01
N LEU A 525 -2.98 -3.09 -29.34
CA LEU A 525 -3.30 -1.94 -30.17
C LEU A 525 -4.75 -1.49 -29.97
N PHE A 526 -5.71 -2.42 -30.08
CA PHE A 526 -7.12 -2.08 -29.94
C PHE A 526 -7.42 -1.44 -28.58
N LEU A 527 -6.99 -2.10 -27.50
CA LEU A 527 -7.24 -1.65 -26.13
C LEU A 527 -6.52 -0.33 -25.81
N SER A 528 -5.24 -0.19 -26.17
CA SER A 528 -4.47 1.03 -25.94
C SER A 528 -4.93 2.18 -26.81
N LEU A 529 -5.29 1.96 -28.08
CA LEU A 529 -5.80 3.02 -28.95
C LEU A 529 -7.13 3.54 -28.44
N VAL A 530 -8.10 2.66 -28.22
CA VAL A 530 -9.42 3.08 -27.73
C VAL A 530 -9.30 3.72 -26.36
N GLY A 531 -8.50 3.14 -25.46
CA GLY A 531 -8.22 3.71 -24.14
C GLY A 531 -7.59 5.11 -24.22
N THR A 532 -6.63 5.33 -25.14
CA THR A 532 -5.97 6.65 -25.33
C THR A 532 -6.95 7.69 -25.87
N VAL A 533 -7.80 7.33 -26.83
CA VAL A 533 -8.83 8.23 -27.38
C VAL A 533 -9.85 8.59 -26.30
N LEU A 534 -10.35 7.60 -25.54
CA LEU A 534 -11.27 7.85 -24.43
C LEU A 534 -10.61 8.72 -23.33
N GLY A 535 -9.32 8.53 -23.07
CA GLY A 535 -8.53 9.38 -22.18
C GLY A 535 -8.46 10.83 -22.66
N GLY A 536 -8.29 11.06 -23.97
CA GLY A 536 -8.34 12.41 -24.55
C GLY A 536 -9.72 13.06 -24.44
N ILE A 537 -10.81 12.29 -24.61
CA ILE A 537 -12.18 12.81 -24.39
C ILE A 537 -12.37 13.23 -22.93
N TRP A 538 -11.90 12.41 -21.99
CA TRP A 538 -11.94 12.73 -20.57
C TRP A 538 -11.09 13.98 -20.23
N ALA A 539 -9.90 14.09 -20.79
CA ALA A 539 -9.04 15.27 -20.62
C ALA A 539 -9.73 16.53 -21.15
N ASN A 540 -10.45 16.44 -22.27
CA ASN A 540 -11.21 17.57 -22.80
C ASN A 540 -12.34 18.00 -21.85
N TYR A 541 -13.03 17.02 -21.26
CA TYR A 541 -14.09 17.29 -20.28
C TYR A 541 -13.55 17.87 -18.98
N SER A 542 -12.40 17.39 -18.51
CA SER A 542 -11.87 17.72 -17.18
C SER A 542 -10.94 18.94 -17.17
N TRP A 543 -10.17 19.13 -18.25
CA TRP A 543 -9.13 20.15 -18.37
C TRP A 543 -9.33 21.10 -19.56
N GLY A 544 -10.41 20.94 -20.34
CA GLY A 544 -10.72 21.81 -21.48
C GLY A 544 -9.85 21.59 -22.72
N ARG A 545 -9.03 20.51 -22.75
CA ARG A 545 -8.22 20.14 -23.93
C ARG A 545 -8.15 18.63 -24.13
N PHE A 546 -8.22 18.19 -25.38
CA PHE A 546 -8.13 16.77 -25.74
C PHE A 546 -6.72 16.17 -25.56
N TRP A 547 -5.67 16.97 -25.77
CA TRP A 547 -4.28 16.53 -25.72
C TRP A 547 -3.36 17.68 -25.30
N GLY A 548 -2.22 17.40 -24.70
CA GLY A 548 -1.26 18.40 -24.23
C GLY A 548 0.16 17.90 -24.03
N TRP A 549 0.53 16.76 -24.63
CA TRP A 549 1.90 16.26 -24.72
C TRP A 549 2.57 16.01 -23.37
N ASP A 550 1.79 15.72 -22.32
CA ASP A 550 2.39 15.33 -21.06
C ASP A 550 3.02 13.92 -21.12
N PRO A 551 3.93 13.56 -20.21
CA PRO A 551 4.64 12.28 -20.31
C PRO A 551 3.73 11.04 -20.30
N LYS A 552 2.56 11.08 -19.64
CA LYS A 552 1.60 9.97 -19.59
C LYS A 552 0.86 9.84 -20.92
N GLU A 553 0.39 10.96 -21.46
CA GLU A 553 -0.19 11.03 -22.80
C GLU A 553 0.80 10.50 -23.86
N ASN A 554 2.06 10.97 -23.83
CA ASN A 554 3.11 10.51 -24.75
C ASN A 554 3.44 9.02 -24.58
N GLY A 555 3.49 8.53 -23.34
CA GLY A 555 3.71 7.11 -23.06
C GLY A 555 2.62 6.22 -23.66
N ALA A 556 1.35 6.61 -23.53
CA ALA A 556 0.24 5.92 -24.16
C ALA A 556 0.33 5.93 -25.69
N LEU A 557 0.67 7.07 -26.28
CA LEU A 557 0.85 7.21 -27.73
C LEU A 557 2.00 6.35 -28.25
N MET A 558 3.14 6.29 -27.56
CA MET A 558 4.29 5.47 -27.96
C MET A 558 3.92 3.98 -28.05
N ILE A 559 3.08 3.48 -27.15
CA ILE A 559 2.59 2.09 -27.18
C ILE A 559 1.76 1.85 -28.44
N VAL A 560 0.79 2.72 -28.71
CA VAL A 560 -0.09 2.65 -29.90
C VAL A 560 0.75 2.66 -31.18
N LEU A 561 1.67 3.61 -31.30
CA LEU A 561 2.55 3.75 -32.47
C LEU A 561 3.45 2.52 -32.64
N MET A 562 4.04 2.01 -31.57
CA MET A 562 4.91 0.84 -31.66
C MET A 562 4.13 -0.42 -32.07
N CYS A 563 2.91 -0.62 -31.54
CA CYS A 563 2.04 -1.69 -32.02
C CYS A 563 1.72 -1.54 -33.51
N LEU A 564 1.37 -0.33 -33.98
CA LEU A 564 1.12 -0.06 -35.40
C LEU A 564 2.35 -0.37 -36.26
N VAL A 565 3.54 0.08 -35.85
CA VAL A 565 4.80 -0.19 -36.54
C VAL A 565 5.02 -1.69 -36.69
N ILE A 566 4.85 -2.48 -35.62
CA ILE A 566 5.03 -3.94 -35.68
C ILE A 566 4.05 -4.58 -36.65
N LEU A 567 2.75 -4.25 -36.54
CA LEU A 567 1.72 -4.86 -37.37
C LEU A 567 1.91 -4.51 -38.85
N HIS A 568 2.16 -3.23 -39.18
CA HIS A 568 2.39 -2.79 -40.56
C HIS A 568 3.70 -3.35 -41.12
N ALA A 569 4.79 -3.36 -40.34
CA ALA A 569 6.05 -3.93 -40.78
C ALA A 569 5.92 -5.43 -41.08
N ARG A 570 5.12 -6.17 -40.29
CA ARG A 570 4.85 -7.59 -40.53
C ARG A 570 3.96 -7.79 -41.76
N MET A 571 2.91 -7.00 -41.92
CA MET A 571 2.00 -7.07 -43.08
C MET A 571 2.70 -6.70 -44.38
N GLY A 572 3.56 -5.67 -44.38
CA GLY A 572 4.37 -5.26 -45.52
C GLY A 572 5.57 -6.18 -45.81
N GLY A 573 5.78 -7.22 -44.99
CA GLY A 573 6.87 -8.19 -45.20
C GLY A 573 8.27 -7.70 -44.82
N TYR A 574 8.41 -6.49 -44.26
CA TYR A 574 9.68 -5.91 -43.81
C TYR A 574 10.30 -6.67 -42.63
N ILE A 575 9.47 -7.19 -41.73
CA ILE A 575 9.93 -8.01 -40.61
C ILE A 575 9.34 -9.42 -40.65
N ARG A 576 10.20 -10.40 -40.35
CA ARG A 576 9.84 -11.82 -40.20
C ARG A 576 9.71 -12.18 -38.71
N GLU A 577 9.78 -13.45 -38.35
CA GLU A 577 9.53 -13.95 -36.98
C GLU A 577 10.48 -13.27 -35.98
N ILE A 578 11.79 -13.31 -36.25
CA ILE A 578 12.81 -12.70 -35.40
C ILE A 578 12.60 -11.19 -35.27
N GLY A 579 12.32 -10.50 -36.38
CA GLY A 579 12.09 -9.06 -36.37
C GLY A 579 10.86 -8.66 -35.54
N LEU A 580 9.75 -9.40 -35.67
CA LEU A 580 8.57 -9.20 -34.84
C LEU A 580 8.90 -9.40 -33.36
N HIS A 581 9.60 -10.48 -33.02
CA HIS A 581 9.95 -10.74 -31.63
C HIS A 581 10.89 -9.67 -31.05
N CYS A 582 11.88 -9.19 -31.82
CA CYS A 582 12.73 -8.05 -31.41
C CYS A 582 11.91 -6.78 -31.16
N CYS A 583 11.08 -6.37 -32.12
CA CYS A 583 10.26 -5.17 -31.95
C CYS A 583 9.32 -5.27 -30.75
N ASN A 584 8.86 -6.48 -30.41
CA ASN A 584 8.03 -6.71 -29.24
C ASN A 584 8.78 -6.56 -27.90
N LEU A 585 10.09 -6.86 -27.85
CA LEU A 585 10.92 -6.56 -26.67
C LEU A 585 11.00 -5.05 -26.45
N ILE A 586 11.14 -4.27 -27.54
CA ILE A 586 11.10 -2.80 -27.52
C ILE A 586 9.73 -2.31 -27.05
N LEU A 587 8.64 -2.88 -27.56
CA LEU A 587 7.28 -2.58 -27.09
C LEU A 587 7.16 -2.80 -25.57
N GLY A 588 7.68 -3.92 -25.04
CA GLY A 588 7.74 -4.17 -23.61
C GLY A 588 8.50 -3.09 -22.84
N CYS A 589 9.65 -2.62 -23.36
CA CYS A 589 10.40 -1.49 -22.75
C CYS A 589 9.57 -0.20 -22.70
N ILE A 590 8.83 0.11 -23.76
CA ILE A 590 7.95 1.27 -23.86
C ILE A 590 6.79 1.16 -22.86
N VAL A 591 6.18 -0.01 -22.73
CA VAL A 591 5.09 -0.24 -21.76
C VAL A 591 5.60 -0.04 -20.33
N ILE A 592 6.76 -0.61 -19.97
CA ILE A 592 7.37 -0.40 -18.64
C ILE A 592 7.69 1.08 -18.40
N PHE A 593 8.15 1.82 -19.41
CA PHE A 593 8.36 3.26 -19.29
C PHE A 593 7.06 4.03 -19.04
N SER A 594 6.02 3.78 -19.84
CA SER A 594 4.71 4.44 -19.73
C SER A 594 3.98 4.09 -18.43
N TRP A 595 4.18 2.87 -17.94
CA TRP A 595 3.55 2.42 -16.71
C TRP A 595 4.28 2.97 -15.48
N PHE A 596 5.60 2.73 -15.37
CA PHE A 596 6.40 3.04 -14.20
C PHE A 596 7.26 4.31 -14.33
N GLY A 597 7.95 4.49 -15.46
CA GLY A 597 8.96 5.54 -15.65
C GLY A 597 8.39 6.96 -15.65
N VAL A 598 7.28 7.18 -16.34
CA VAL A 598 6.64 8.50 -16.45
C VAL A 598 6.16 9.04 -15.10
N ASN A 599 5.76 8.17 -14.15
CA ASN A 599 5.38 8.59 -12.80
C ASN A 599 6.54 9.26 -12.06
N GLN A 600 7.78 8.86 -12.37
CA GLN A 600 8.98 9.35 -11.67
C GLN A 600 9.50 10.68 -12.21
N LEU A 601 9.07 11.07 -13.42
CA LEU A 601 9.46 12.34 -14.02
C LEU A 601 8.91 13.52 -13.22
N GLY A 602 7.74 13.35 -12.61
CA GLY A 602 7.15 14.33 -11.71
C GLY A 602 6.74 15.64 -12.34
N VAL A 603 6.46 15.58 -13.64
CA VAL A 603 5.99 16.71 -14.44
C VAL A 603 4.70 16.29 -15.15
N GLY A 604 3.81 17.26 -15.34
CA GLY A 604 2.50 17.05 -15.96
C GLY A 604 1.37 16.81 -14.96
N LEU A 605 0.13 16.91 -15.46
CA LEU A 605 -1.10 16.85 -14.66
C LEU A 605 -1.43 15.44 -14.11
N HIS A 606 -0.57 14.46 -14.36
CA HIS A 606 -0.74 13.06 -13.98
C HIS A 606 0.27 12.58 -12.91
N ALA A 607 1.03 13.48 -12.28
CA ALA A 607 2.07 13.13 -11.32
C ALA A 607 1.50 12.77 -9.93
N TYR A 608 0.91 11.59 -9.78
CA TYR A 608 0.20 11.17 -8.56
C TYR A 608 0.82 9.97 -7.81
N GLY A 609 2.01 9.46 -8.19
CA GLY A 609 2.54 8.22 -7.61
C GLY A 609 4.04 8.01 -7.79
N PHE A 610 4.85 8.82 -7.11
CA PHE A 610 6.30 8.64 -7.07
C PHE A 610 6.69 7.40 -6.26
N THR A 611 7.78 6.75 -6.65
CA THR A 611 8.29 5.58 -5.93
C THR A 611 9.80 5.55 -5.98
N ASP A 612 10.42 5.70 -4.82
CA ASP A 612 11.87 5.61 -4.68
C ASP A 612 12.37 4.20 -5.06
N GLY A 613 13.51 4.13 -5.73
CA GLY A 613 14.17 2.85 -6.05
C GLY A 613 13.59 2.06 -7.23
N ILE A 614 12.68 2.63 -8.04
CA ILE A 614 12.14 1.94 -9.22
C ILE A 614 13.11 1.93 -10.42
N TRP A 615 13.89 2.99 -10.59
CA TRP A 615 14.79 3.16 -11.74
C TRP A 615 15.77 1.99 -11.93
N PRO A 616 16.45 1.50 -10.87
CA PRO A 616 17.30 0.31 -11.00
C PRO A 616 16.56 -0.92 -11.55
N LYS A 617 15.28 -1.12 -11.19
CA LYS A 617 14.47 -2.23 -11.71
C LYS A 617 14.13 -2.04 -13.19
N ILE A 618 13.76 -0.81 -13.58
CA ILE A 618 13.51 -0.46 -14.98
C ILE A 618 14.77 -0.68 -15.82
N TYR A 619 15.93 -0.20 -15.35
CA TYR A 619 17.20 -0.41 -16.04
C TYR A 619 17.58 -1.88 -16.12
N GLY A 620 17.40 -2.65 -15.05
CA GLY A 620 17.61 -4.11 -15.07
C GLY A 620 16.73 -4.81 -16.09
N TYR A 621 15.46 -4.44 -16.19
CA TYR A 621 14.56 -4.94 -17.23
C TYR A 621 15.06 -4.54 -18.63
N TRP A 622 15.36 -3.27 -18.89
CA TRP A 622 15.85 -2.82 -20.19
C TRP A 622 17.18 -3.48 -20.60
N LEU A 623 18.09 -3.70 -19.66
CA LEU A 623 19.33 -4.43 -19.90
C LEU A 623 19.04 -5.88 -20.33
N SER A 624 18.09 -6.55 -19.66
CA SER A 624 17.67 -7.91 -20.04
C SER A 624 17.07 -7.95 -21.46
N GLN A 625 16.23 -6.97 -21.80
CA GLN A 625 15.64 -6.85 -23.14
C GLN A 625 16.70 -6.51 -24.19
N GLY A 626 17.65 -5.63 -23.86
CA GLY A 626 18.79 -5.26 -24.69
C GLY A 626 19.68 -6.46 -25.04
N ALA A 627 19.97 -7.33 -24.06
CA ALA A 627 20.71 -8.56 -24.29
C ALA A 627 19.97 -9.51 -25.25
N LEU A 628 18.66 -9.70 -25.07
CA LEU A 628 17.83 -10.50 -25.97
C LEU A 628 17.71 -9.88 -27.37
N LEU A 629 17.67 -8.55 -27.47
CA LEU A 629 17.68 -7.83 -28.75
C LEU A 629 18.98 -8.04 -29.52
N ILE A 630 20.13 -7.91 -28.85
CA ILE A 630 21.44 -8.19 -29.44
C ILE A 630 21.50 -9.64 -29.94
N TYR A 631 21.03 -10.58 -29.13
CA TYR A 631 20.93 -11.99 -29.53
C TYR A 631 20.00 -12.19 -30.74
N GLY A 632 18.85 -11.51 -30.78
CA GLY A 632 17.93 -11.56 -31.91
C GLY A 632 18.53 -10.99 -33.20
N LEU A 633 19.30 -9.90 -33.12
CA LEU A 633 20.05 -9.36 -34.26
C LEU A 633 21.11 -10.34 -34.76
N PHE A 634 21.86 -10.97 -33.84
CA PHE A 634 22.79 -12.04 -34.18
C PHE A 634 22.09 -13.21 -34.88
N LEU A 635 20.94 -13.67 -34.35
CA LEU A 635 20.15 -14.73 -34.97
C LEU A 635 19.68 -14.34 -36.37
N SER A 636 19.17 -13.12 -36.55
CA SER A 636 18.74 -12.60 -37.85
C SER A 636 19.86 -12.62 -38.89
N TRP A 637 21.08 -12.30 -38.47
CA TRP A 637 22.27 -12.37 -39.32
C TRP A 637 22.70 -13.82 -39.61
N SER A 638 22.75 -14.68 -38.59
CA SER A 638 23.20 -16.08 -38.72
C SER A 638 22.22 -16.94 -39.54
N ASP A 639 20.91 -16.77 -39.36
CA ASP A 639 19.86 -17.50 -40.08
C ASP A 639 19.81 -17.09 -41.57
N ARG A 640 20.29 -15.89 -41.91
CA ARG A 640 20.44 -15.45 -43.32
C ARG A 640 21.64 -16.12 -43.99
N ARG A 641 22.79 -16.20 -43.30
CA ARG A 641 24.02 -16.85 -43.83
C ARG A 641 23.86 -18.35 -44.05
N THR A 642 23.11 -19.03 -43.20
CA THR A 642 22.83 -20.47 -43.35
C THR A 642 21.86 -20.80 -44.50
N GLN A 643 21.10 -19.82 -45.01
CA GLN A 643 20.16 -20.00 -46.13
C GLN A 643 20.76 -19.69 -47.51
N PHE A 644 21.91 -19.01 -47.59
CA PHE A 644 22.60 -18.67 -48.85
C PHE A 644 24.12 -18.88 -48.71
N PRO A 645 24.62 -20.12 -48.84
CA PRO A 645 26.06 -20.42 -48.72
C PRO A 645 26.91 -19.74 -49.80
N GLU A 646 26.41 -19.68 -51.04
CA GLU A 646 27.15 -19.19 -52.22
C GLU A 646 27.58 -17.70 -52.09
N ALA A 647 26.76 -16.86 -51.47
CA ALA A 647 27.10 -15.44 -51.23
C ALA A 647 28.16 -15.25 -50.12
N ALA A 648 28.36 -16.25 -49.24
CA ALA A 648 29.39 -16.20 -48.21
C ALA A 648 30.75 -16.70 -48.72
N GLU A 649 30.77 -17.55 -49.75
CA GLU A 649 31.99 -17.97 -50.44
C GLU A 649 32.50 -16.92 -51.44
N GLU A 650 31.61 -16.17 -52.12
CA GLU A 650 32.01 -15.07 -53.02
C GLU A 650 32.86 -13.99 -52.32
N VAL A 651 32.57 -13.69 -51.05
CA VAL A 651 33.34 -12.73 -50.25
C VAL A 651 34.73 -13.27 -49.87
N LYS A 652 34.88 -14.61 -49.74
CA LYS A 652 36.19 -15.24 -49.48
C LYS A 652 37.01 -15.49 -50.76
N GLY A 653 36.34 -15.70 -51.89
CA GLY A 653 36.99 -15.87 -53.20
C GLY A 653 37.61 -14.58 -53.75
N ALA A 654 37.09 -13.42 -53.35
CA ALA A 654 37.60 -12.11 -53.79
C ALA A 654 38.90 -11.65 -53.08
N GLU A 655 39.31 -12.31 -51.98
CA GLU A 655 40.53 -11.98 -51.22
C GLU A 655 41.72 -12.91 -51.55
N SER A 656 41.65 -13.68 -52.63
CA SER A 656 42.76 -14.48 -53.15
C SER A 656 43.41 -13.77 -54.33
N PRO A 657 44.56 -13.07 -54.17
CA PRO A 657 45.36 -12.68 -55.31
C PRO A 657 45.96 -13.95 -55.93
N VAL A 658 45.60 -14.20 -57.19
CA VAL A 658 46.34 -15.11 -58.07
C VAL A 658 47.80 -14.63 -58.15
N GLY A 659 48.71 -15.60 -58.19
CA GLY A 659 50.17 -15.43 -58.10
C GLY A 659 50.82 -14.50 -59.11
#